data_AF-A0A8J6GZ86-F1
#
_entry.id   AF-A0A8J6GZ86-F1
#
_cell.length_a   1.000
_cell.length_b   1.000
_cell.length_c   1.000
_cell.angle_alpha   90.00
_cell.angle_beta   90.00
_cell.angle_gamma   90.00
#
_symmetry.space_group_name_H-M   'P 1'
#
loop_
_entity.id
_entity.type
_entity.pdbx_description
1 polymer ?
#
loop_
_entity_poly.entity_id
_entity_poly.type
_entity_poly.pdbx_seq_one_letter_code
_entity_poly.pdbx_strand_id
1 'polypeptide(L)'
;MAHGSNTVPVRGLKLVTLLFALSPELLLPGAGVKLQDNGYDGLLVAINPQVPENLSLIANIKEMLTEASFYLFNATKRRVFFRTIQILIPATWTAHNYSKVKQESYEKVVEFCNASTHNHEAPNLQNQKCSLRSTWDVIADSSDFHQSFPMHGAELPPPPTFSLMQAGDKVICLVMDVSKKMAEADRLLRLQQAAELYLMQVVEVRTLVGIVTFDSKGEIRAQLQQVNSDDDRRQLASYLPASVSTEEDANTCAGVKRGFEVLEKRNGRADGSVMILVTSGADEHISNCLLSAVSSGVTIHSIALGSSAASKLEELSHLTGGLKFFIPDKSNPNRMTEAFYRISSGTGDIFQQSLQLESMYEIVPPQQQRTNPVTVDGAVGNDTVFQVTWQTSRPPEMAVLDPSGRKYNTSDFVVNLAFRTASLRVPGTAKHGRWTYTLNNTHPSPQALEVTVASRASSLAIYPATVEAFVERDSTHFPQPVIIYANVRKGLYPILNATVVATVEPEAGDPVVLQLLDNGAGADVIKNDGIYSRYFFSFPVSGRYSLTVRVRHSPSISTLAHSVPGSHAMYVPGYIANDNIHMNAPKQPGRRGMEVQWDFSRVSAGGSFSVQAVPAGPHPDMFPPCKITNLEAAKVEDDVILSWTAPGEDFDQGQATSYEIRMSKSLRRIRDDFDKAILVNTSELDPQQAGTRETFTFSPKLVTDELEPESDGEMQENHMVYVAMRTLDHSSLKSAVSNIALVSLSTPPSSAPALSRDYLVLKGVLIAVGLITIICLIIVAAHWTLNRKKRALKKENGSKLL
;
A
#
# COMPACT_ATOMS: atom_id res chain seq x y z
N MET A 1 -41.80 -23.81 46.56
CA MET A 1 -42.73 -24.23 45.48
C MET A 1 -42.22 -23.56 44.20
N ALA A 2 -41.31 -24.22 43.47
CA ALA A 2 -41.56 -24.94 42.19
C ALA A 2 -41.87 -23.96 41.05
N HIS A 3 -41.23 -23.89 39.88
CA HIS A 3 -40.29 -24.69 39.06
C HIS A 3 -39.40 -23.65 38.29
N GLY A 4 -38.14 -23.85 37.89
CA GLY A 4 -37.57 -24.94 37.08
C GLY A 4 -37.43 -24.48 35.61
N SER A 5 -36.25 -23.96 35.22
CA SER A 5 -35.85 -23.81 33.80
C SER A 5 -34.31 -23.79 33.71
N ASN A 6 -33.77 -24.86 33.14
CA ASN A 6 -32.35 -25.13 32.96
C ASN A 6 -31.65 -24.09 32.07
N THR A 7 -30.53 -23.54 32.53
CA THR A 7 -29.51 -22.92 31.67
C THR A 7 -28.15 -23.58 31.98
N VAL A 8 -27.65 -24.32 31.00
CA VAL A 8 -26.27 -24.84 30.95
C VAL A 8 -25.35 -23.68 30.56
N PRO A 9 -24.19 -23.48 31.21
CA PRO A 9 -23.28 -22.40 30.83
C PRO A 9 -22.49 -22.78 29.58
N VAL A 10 -22.68 -22.02 28.49
CA VAL A 10 -21.79 -22.06 27.31
C VAL A 10 -20.44 -21.49 27.74
N ARG A 11 -19.43 -22.37 27.81
CA ARG A 11 -18.02 -22.00 28.04
C ARG A 11 -17.56 -21.08 26.90
N GLY A 12 -16.98 -19.94 27.28
CA GLY A 12 -16.42 -18.96 26.36
C GLY A 12 -15.35 -19.57 25.45
N LEU A 13 -15.57 -19.46 24.14
CA LEU A 13 -14.65 -19.84 23.10
C LEU A 13 -13.54 -18.78 23.03
N LYS A 14 -12.29 -19.19 23.25
CA LYS A 14 -11.10 -18.37 22.99
C LYS A 14 -10.91 -18.31 21.47
N LEU A 15 -11.27 -17.18 20.87
CA LEU A 15 -11.00 -16.89 19.45
C LEU A 15 -9.48 -16.74 19.26
N VAL A 16 -8.87 -17.63 18.47
CA VAL A 16 -7.51 -17.44 17.97
C VAL A 16 -7.63 -16.85 16.57
N THR A 17 -7.41 -15.55 16.47
CA THR A 17 -7.45 -14.78 15.23
C THR A 17 -6.18 -15.05 14.44
N LEU A 18 -6.26 -15.73 13.29
CA LEU A 18 -5.17 -15.77 12.31
C LEU A 18 -5.54 -14.85 11.15
N LEU A 19 -4.75 -13.78 10.96
CA LEU A 19 -4.89 -12.83 9.87
C LEU A 19 -4.11 -13.34 8.66
N PHE A 20 -4.83 -13.67 7.58
CA PHE A 20 -4.24 -13.76 6.25
C PHE A 20 -4.22 -12.35 5.65
N ALA A 21 -3.03 -11.76 5.60
CA ALA A 21 -2.76 -10.60 4.77
C ALA A 21 -2.08 -11.11 3.50
N LEU A 22 -2.78 -11.07 2.37
CA LEU A 22 -2.13 -10.98 1.06
C LEU A 22 -1.78 -9.50 0.84
N SER A 23 -0.78 -9.03 1.59
CA SER A 23 -0.01 -7.84 1.23
C SER A 23 1.12 -8.28 0.29
N PRO A 24 1.50 -7.52 -0.75
CA PRO A 24 2.64 -7.82 -1.62
C PRO A 24 4.02 -7.77 -0.90
N GLU A 25 4.05 -7.82 0.42
CA GLU A 25 5.22 -7.51 1.27
C GLU A 25 5.80 -8.71 2.03
N LEU A 26 5.65 -9.91 1.46
CA LEU A 26 6.53 -11.04 1.78
C LEU A 26 7.29 -11.48 0.54
N LEU A 27 7.89 -10.53 -0.16
CA LEU A 27 9.00 -10.83 -1.05
C LEU A 27 10.22 -11.16 -0.18
N LEU A 28 10.35 -12.42 0.24
CA LEU A 28 11.69 -12.97 0.40
C LEU A 28 12.36 -12.88 -0.98
N PRO A 29 13.54 -12.27 -1.11
CA PRO A 29 14.30 -12.32 -2.35
C PRO A 29 14.59 -13.80 -2.63
N GLY A 30 13.99 -14.35 -3.69
CA GLY A 30 14.14 -15.76 -4.11
C GLY A 30 12.87 -16.61 -4.10
N ALA A 31 11.76 -16.18 -3.49
CA ALA A 31 10.47 -16.91 -3.51
C ALA A 31 9.36 -16.07 -4.17
N GLY A 32 9.54 -15.73 -5.44
CA GLY A 32 8.41 -15.27 -6.25
C GLY A 32 7.47 -16.44 -6.49
N VAL A 33 6.19 -16.28 -6.18
CA VAL A 33 5.16 -17.27 -6.53
C VAL A 33 5.14 -17.40 -8.05
N LYS A 34 5.43 -18.60 -8.57
CA LYS A 34 5.48 -18.88 -10.01
C LYS A 34 4.38 -19.85 -10.38
N LEU A 35 3.60 -19.53 -11.40
CA LEU A 35 2.66 -20.48 -11.99
C LEU A 35 3.37 -21.32 -13.05
N GLN A 36 3.47 -22.63 -12.84
CA GLN A 36 4.04 -23.58 -13.82
C GLN A 36 3.12 -24.77 -13.94
N ASP A 37 2.74 -25.16 -15.16
CA ASP A 37 1.86 -26.32 -15.40
C ASP A 37 0.65 -26.35 -14.45
N ASN A 38 -0.09 -25.23 -14.37
CA ASN A 38 -1.28 -25.06 -13.51
C ASN A 38 -1.02 -25.07 -11.99
N GLY A 39 0.21 -25.26 -11.53
CA GLY A 39 0.56 -25.23 -10.10
C GLY A 39 1.31 -23.98 -9.72
N TYR A 40 0.85 -23.29 -8.68
CA TYR A 40 1.61 -22.23 -8.04
C TYR A 40 2.70 -22.83 -7.15
N ASP A 41 3.94 -22.48 -7.47
CA ASP A 41 5.14 -22.88 -6.75
C ASP A 41 5.74 -21.71 -5.96
N GLY A 42 6.26 -22.00 -4.76
CA GLY A 42 6.98 -21.02 -3.94
C GLY A 42 6.11 -20.15 -3.02
N LEU A 43 4.88 -20.57 -2.68
CA LEU A 43 4.05 -19.82 -1.73
C LEU A 43 4.67 -19.87 -0.32
N LEU A 44 5.00 -18.71 0.24
CA LEU A 44 5.61 -18.61 1.57
C LEU A 44 4.62 -18.15 2.64
N VAL A 45 4.60 -18.85 3.76
CA VAL A 45 3.91 -18.46 4.99
C VAL A 45 4.92 -18.32 6.12
N ALA A 46 5.13 -17.09 6.58
CA ALA A 46 6.02 -16.82 7.71
C ALA A 46 5.25 -16.64 9.01
N ILE A 47 5.67 -17.34 10.06
CA ILE A 47 5.15 -17.16 11.41
C ILE A 47 6.02 -16.12 12.12
N ASN A 48 5.40 -15.09 12.70
CA ASN A 48 6.10 -14.02 13.38
C ASN A 48 6.88 -14.56 14.61
N PRO A 49 8.15 -14.15 14.84
CA PRO A 49 8.96 -14.65 15.97
C PRO A 49 8.38 -14.42 17.37
N GLN A 50 7.47 -13.46 17.52
CA GLN A 50 6.77 -13.18 18.79
C GLN A 50 5.63 -14.15 19.07
N VAL A 51 5.23 -14.99 18.10
CA VAL A 51 4.20 -16.00 18.31
C VAL A 51 4.79 -17.11 19.18
N PRO A 52 4.21 -17.37 20.37
CA PRO A 52 4.65 -18.47 21.22
C PRO A 52 4.52 -19.80 20.49
N GLU A 53 5.43 -20.73 20.78
CA GLU A 53 5.43 -22.05 20.16
C GLU A 53 4.08 -22.75 20.34
N ASN A 54 3.41 -23.01 19.21
CA ASN A 54 2.14 -23.70 19.18
C ASN A 54 2.09 -24.68 18.00
N LEU A 55 2.15 -25.96 18.36
CA LEU A 55 2.19 -27.06 17.41
C LEU A 55 0.91 -27.20 16.57
N SER A 56 -0.26 -26.80 17.10
CA SER A 56 -1.51 -26.86 16.34
C SER A 56 -1.53 -25.84 15.19
N LEU A 57 -0.74 -24.76 15.29
CA LEU A 57 -0.74 -23.70 14.30
C LEU A 57 -0.26 -24.18 12.93
N ILE A 58 0.85 -24.94 12.89
CA ILE A 58 1.41 -25.46 11.63
C ILE A 58 0.43 -26.44 10.98
N ALA A 59 -0.19 -27.32 11.77
CA ALA A 59 -1.18 -28.26 11.26
C ALA A 59 -2.39 -27.52 10.66
N ASN A 60 -2.89 -26.50 11.35
CA ASN A 60 -4.01 -25.69 10.89
C ASN A 60 -3.67 -24.91 9.61
N ILE A 61 -2.45 -24.36 9.51
CA ILE A 61 -1.99 -23.68 8.28
C ILE A 61 -1.95 -24.66 7.11
N LYS A 62 -1.39 -25.87 7.30
CA LYS A 62 -1.32 -26.89 6.25
C LYS A 62 -2.71 -27.32 5.79
N GLU A 63 -3.62 -27.60 6.72
CA GLU A 63 -5.01 -27.99 6.42
C GLU A 63 -5.73 -26.87 5.67
N MET A 64 -5.68 -25.65 6.20
CA MET A 64 -6.35 -24.50 5.60
C MET A 64 -5.81 -24.20 4.19
N LEU A 65 -4.50 -24.30 3.94
CA LEU A 65 -3.94 -24.10 2.60
C LEU A 65 -4.21 -25.27 1.64
N THR A 66 -4.32 -26.49 2.16
CA THR A 66 -4.75 -27.65 1.36
C THR A 66 -6.19 -27.47 0.89
N GLU A 67 -7.07 -27.03 1.79
CA GLU A 67 -8.44 -26.71 1.44
C GLU A 67 -8.50 -25.53 0.47
N ALA A 68 -7.79 -24.44 0.74
CA ALA A 68 -7.71 -23.27 -0.13
C ALA A 68 -7.24 -23.63 -1.55
N SER A 69 -6.28 -24.54 -1.69
CA SER A 69 -5.81 -25.06 -2.98
C SER A 69 -6.95 -25.73 -3.76
N PHE A 70 -7.73 -26.58 -3.09
CA PHE A 70 -8.88 -27.25 -3.70
C PHE A 70 -9.99 -26.25 -4.09
N TYR A 71 -10.26 -25.27 -3.22
CA TYR A 71 -11.21 -24.20 -3.51
C TYR A 71 -10.79 -23.39 -4.72
N LEU A 72 -9.53 -22.96 -4.77
CA LEU A 72 -8.94 -22.23 -5.89
C LEU A 72 -9.07 -23.01 -7.19
N PHE A 73 -8.74 -24.30 -7.17
CA PHE A 73 -8.85 -25.17 -8.35
C PHE A 73 -10.28 -25.25 -8.88
N ASN A 74 -11.26 -25.46 -8.01
CA ASN A 74 -12.64 -25.56 -8.44
C ASN A 74 -13.19 -24.22 -8.94
N ALA A 75 -12.96 -23.14 -8.18
CA ALA A 75 -13.40 -21.79 -8.53
C ALA A 75 -12.79 -21.31 -9.86
N THR A 76 -11.62 -21.81 -10.21
CA THR A 76 -10.91 -21.46 -11.45
C THR A 76 -11.17 -22.39 -12.62
N LYS A 77 -12.28 -23.15 -12.59
CA LYS A 77 -12.65 -24.12 -13.64
C LYS A 77 -11.53 -25.13 -13.90
N ARG A 78 -10.92 -25.63 -12.81
CA ARG A 78 -9.89 -26.68 -12.82
C ARG A 78 -8.58 -26.25 -13.48
N ARG A 79 -8.21 -24.98 -13.32
CA ARG A 79 -7.01 -24.40 -13.96
C ARG A 79 -5.84 -24.23 -13.03
N VAL A 80 -6.01 -23.78 -11.79
CA VAL A 80 -4.86 -23.45 -10.94
C VAL A 80 -5.00 -23.99 -9.52
N PHE A 81 -3.90 -24.43 -8.93
CA PHE A 81 -3.85 -24.96 -7.56
C PHE A 81 -2.51 -24.61 -6.88
N PHE A 82 -2.42 -24.73 -5.56
CA PHE A 82 -1.14 -24.59 -4.86
C PHE A 82 -0.35 -25.90 -4.91
N ARG A 83 0.89 -25.87 -5.42
CA ARG A 83 1.74 -27.05 -5.56
C ARG A 83 2.81 -27.13 -4.48
N THR A 84 3.62 -26.09 -4.31
CA THR A 84 4.65 -26.03 -3.27
C THR A 84 4.40 -24.85 -2.33
N ILE A 85 4.37 -25.17 -1.04
CA ILE A 85 4.15 -24.21 0.05
C ILE A 85 5.29 -24.34 1.06
N GLN A 86 5.87 -23.21 1.39
CA GLN A 86 6.97 -23.05 2.32
C GLN A 86 6.46 -22.41 3.61
N ILE A 87 6.71 -23.03 4.77
CA ILE A 87 6.35 -22.45 6.07
C ILE A 87 7.65 -22.08 6.79
N LEU A 88 7.87 -20.78 7.00
CA LEU A 88 9.01 -20.25 7.74
C LEU A 88 8.67 -20.23 9.24
N ILE A 89 9.35 -21.08 10.00
CA ILE A 89 9.22 -21.25 11.45
C ILE A 89 10.20 -20.30 12.16
N PRO A 90 9.80 -19.66 13.27
CA PRO A 90 10.69 -18.87 14.09
C PRO A 90 11.92 -19.65 14.57
N ALA A 91 13.07 -18.96 14.67
CA ALA A 91 14.29 -19.52 15.27
C ALA A 91 14.10 -19.95 16.74
N THR A 92 13.07 -19.41 17.42
CA THR A 92 12.74 -19.68 18.82
C THR A 92 12.01 -21.00 19.05
N TRP A 93 11.48 -21.65 18.01
CA TRP A 93 10.72 -22.90 18.13
C TRP A 93 11.62 -24.13 18.01
N THR A 94 11.30 -25.20 18.75
CA THR A 94 12.06 -26.47 18.71
C THR A 94 11.50 -27.48 17.69
N ALA A 95 12.37 -28.16 16.95
CA ALA A 95 11.96 -29.03 15.83
C ALA A 95 11.48 -30.44 16.30
N HIS A 96 10.20 -30.76 16.08
CA HIS A 96 9.63 -32.11 16.29
C HIS A 96 8.65 -32.52 15.15
N ASN A 97 8.54 -33.83 14.89
CA ASN A 97 7.70 -34.45 13.83
C ASN A 97 6.45 -35.09 14.44
N TYR A 98 5.21 -34.56 14.36
CA TYR A 98 3.96 -35.34 14.65
C TYR A 98 2.66 -34.75 14.03
N SER A 99 1.54 -35.49 14.18
CA SER A 99 0.31 -35.60 13.39
C SER A 99 -1.00 -34.97 13.99
N LYS A 100 -2.18 -35.29 13.39
CA LYS A 100 -3.41 -34.51 13.02
C LYS A 100 -4.55 -34.16 14.05
N VAL A 101 -5.47 -33.27 13.55
CA VAL A 101 -6.97 -33.14 13.67
C VAL A 101 -7.45 -31.89 14.48
N LYS A 102 -8.39 -30.99 14.08
CA LYS A 102 -9.76 -31.11 13.49
C LYS A 102 -10.26 -29.80 12.80
N GLN A 103 -11.14 -29.98 11.82
CA GLN A 103 -11.69 -29.04 10.82
C GLN A 103 -12.85 -28.13 11.30
N GLU A 104 -12.95 -26.91 10.77
CA GLU A 104 -14.16 -26.06 10.76
C GLU A 104 -14.42 -25.57 9.32
N SER A 105 -15.67 -25.65 8.85
CA SER A 105 -16.06 -25.33 7.46
C SER A 105 -16.88 -24.04 7.36
N TYR A 106 -16.54 -23.18 6.40
CA TYR A 106 -17.38 -22.09 5.91
C TYR A 106 -18.07 -22.48 4.59
N GLU A 107 -19.16 -21.80 4.22
CA GLU A 107 -19.89 -22.04 2.97
C GLU A 107 -18.98 -21.86 1.74
N LYS A 108 -19.07 -22.82 0.81
CA LYS A 108 -18.14 -22.97 -0.32
C LYS A 108 -18.47 -21.98 -1.44
N VAL A 109 -17.48 -21.20 -1.88
CA VAL A 109 -17.54 -20.52 -3.18
C VAL A 109 -17.39 -21.59 -4.27
N VAL A 110 -18.42 -21.76 -5.11
CA VAL A 110 -18.46 -22.82 -6.13
C VAL A 110 -17.81 -22.38 -7.44
N GLU A 111 -17.97 -21.10 -7.84
CA GLU A 111 -17.40 -20.51 -9.05
C GLU A 111 -17.22 -18.98 -8.84
N PHE A 112 -16.20 -18.38 -9.47
CA PHE A 112 -16.16 -16.92 -9.60
C PHE A 112 -17.26 -16.45 -10.54
N CYS A 113 -17.89 -15.31 -10.25
CA CYS A 113 -18.88 -14.74 -11.16
C CYS A 113 -18.23 -14.44 -12.52
N ASN A 114 -18.94 -14.82 -13.57
CA ASN A 114 -18.62 -14.57 -14.97
C ASN A 114 -19.58 -13.53 -15.55
N ALA A 115 -19.42 -13.16 -16.82
CA ALA A 115 -20.27 -12.15 -17.47
C ALA A 115 -21.79 -12.41 -17.37
N SER A 116 -22.25 -13.66 -17.23
CA SER A 116 -23.69 -13.98 -17.10
C SER A 116 -24.19 -14.07 -15.66
N THR A 117 -23.30 -14.28 -14.69
CA THR A 117 -23.65 -14.45 -13.26
C THR A 117 -23.25 -13.26 -12.40
N HIS A 118 -22.51 -12.31 -12.96
CA HIS A 118 -22.03 -11.13 -12.26
C HIS A 118 -23.14 -10.08 -12.12
N ASN A 119 -23.39 -9.67 -10.88
CA ASN A 119 -24.31 -8.57 -10.61
C ASN A 119 -23.58 -7.23 -10.80
N HIS A 120 -23.81 -6.60 -11.96
CA HIS A 120 -23.23 -5.30 -12.30
C HIS A 120 -23.76 -4.13 -11.46
N GLU A 121 -24.89 -4.30 -10.78
CA GLU A 121 -25.52 -3.26 -9.96
C GLU A 121 -25.10 -3.34 -8.48
N ALA A 122 -24.41 -4.40 -8.08
CA ALA A 122 -23.98 -4.57 -6.70
C ALA A 122 -22.94 -3.50 -6.30
N PRO A 123 -23.12 -2.79 -5.17
CA PRO A 123 -22.20 -1.75 -4.70
C PRO A 123 -20.96 -2.39 -4.03
N ASN A 124 -20.13 -3.05 -4.82
CA ASN A 124 -18.91 -3.71 -4.36
C ASN A 124 -17.65 -3.10 -5.01
N LEU A 125 -16.50 -3.31 -4.37
CA LEU A 125 -15.22 -2.77 -4.84
C LEU A 125 -14.81 -3.32 -6.21
N GLN A 126 -15.17 -4.57 -6.53
CA GLN A 126 -14.91 -5.17 -7.84
C GLN A 126 -15.57 -4.33 -8.95
N ASN A 127 -16.85 -4.00 -8.79
CA ASN A 127 -17.59 -3.16 -9.72
C ASN A 127 -16.99 -1.75 -9.83
N GLN A 128 -16.68 -1.15 -8.69
CA GLN A 128 -16.12 0.20 -8.63
C GLN A 128 -14.73 0.31 -9.29
N LYS A 129 -13.84 -0.65 -9.03
CA LYS A 129 -12.43 -0.60 -9.45
C LYS A 129 -12.18 -1.27 -10.81
N CYS A 130 -12.96 -2.29 -11.17
CA CYS A 130 -12.78 -3.05 -12.41
C CYS A 130 -13.82 -2.70 -13.49
N SER A 131 -14.41 -1.50 -13.46
CA SER A 131 -15.36 -1.02 -14.47
C SER A 131 -16.53 -1.98 -14.71
N LEU A 132 -17.11 -2.50 -13.62
CA LEU A 132 -18.22 -3.46 -13.62
C LEU A 132 -17.91 -4.82 -14.27
N ARG A 133 -16.64 -5.13 -14.55
CA ARG A 133 -16.25 -6.45 -15.08
C ARG A 133 -16.39 -7.52 -14.02
N SER A 134 -16.80 -8.71 -14.46
CA SER A 134 -16.89 -9.86 -13.57
C SER A 134 -15.52 -10.26 -13.03
N THR A 135 -15.49 -10.86 -11.84
CA THR A 135 -14.24 -11.34 -11.25
C THR A 135 -13.54 -12.34 -12.19
N TRP A 136 -14.30 -13.21 -12.86
CA TRP A 136 -13.75 -14.14 -13.83
C TRP A 136 -13.09 -13.46 -15.03
N ASP A 137 -13.70 -12.42 -15.61
CA ASP A 137 -13.12 -11.74 -16.77
C ASP A 137 -11.80 -11.05 -16.41
N VAL A 138 -11.72 -10.46 -15.22
CA VAL A 138 -10.49 -9.83 -14.74
C VAL A 138 -9.39 -10.86 -14.49
N ILE A 139 -9.73 -12.00 -13.87
CA ILE A 139 -8.77 -13.08 -13.63
C ILE A 139 -8.32 -13.70 -14.96
N ALA A 140 -9.24 -13.99 -15.89
CA ALA A 140 -8.96 -14.67 -17.15
C ALA A 140 -8.05 -13.85 -18.09
N ASP A 141 -8.14 -12.53 -18.05
CA ASP A 141 -7.29 -11.61 -18.82
C ASP A 141 -5.92 -11.36 -18.16
N SER A 142 -5.66 -11.90 -16.98
CA SER A 142 -4.35 -11.77 -16.34
C SER A 142 -3.28 -12.56 -17.11
N SER A 143 -2.03 -12.08 -17.08
CA SER A 143 -0.89 -12.77 -17.68
C SER A 143 -0.74 -14.21 -17.18
N ASP A 144 -1.03 -14.43 -15.91
CA ASP A 144 -0.98 -15.74 -15.25
C ASP A 144 -1.99 -16.72 -15.87
N PHE A 145 -3.21 -16.25 -16.16
CA PHE A 145 -4.27 -17.11 -16.67
C PHE A 145 -4.25 -17.30 -18.19
N HIS A 146 -3.77 -16.32 -18.95
CA HIS A 146 -3.68 -16.38 -20.41
C HIS A 146 -2.93 -17.62 -20.93
N GLN A 147 -1.99 -18.15 -20.12
CA GLN A 147 -1.15 -19.31 -20.47
C GLN A 147 -1.60 -20.62 -19.79
N SER A 148 -2.61 -20.59 -18.93
CA SER A 148 -3.13 -21.76 -18.20
C SER A 148 -4.26 -22.45 -18.96
N PHE A 149 -4.28 -23.78 -19.00
CA PHE A 149 -5.35 -24.56 -19.61
C PHE A 149 -6.03 -25.45 -18.56
N PRO A 150 -7.36 -25.66 -18.61
CA PRO A 150 -8.02 -26.56 -17.67
C PRO A 150 -7.41 -27.97 -17.71
N MET A 151 -7.19 -28.58 -16.54
CA MET A 151 -6.71 -29.97 -16.49
C MET A 151 -7.75 -30.91 -17.12
N HIS A 152 -7.28 -31.78 -18.03
CA HIS A 152 -8.12 -32.78 -18.70
C HIS A 152 -8.44 -33.98 -17.79
N GLY A 153 -9.62 -34.58 -17.94
CA GLY A 153 -10.05 -35.77 -17.20
C GLY A 153 -10.79 -35.48 -15.89
N ALA A 154 -11.07 -36.50 -15.08
CA ALA A 154 -11.71 -36.38 -13.75
C ALA A 154 -10.70 -36.29 -12.60
N GLU A 155 -9.40 -36.16 -12.92
CA GLU A 155 -8.32 -36.15 -11.94
C GLU A 155 -8.33 -34.87 -11.11
N LEU A 156 -8.20 -35.03 -9.79
CA LEU A 156 -8.04 -33.95 -8.84
C LEU A 156 -6.57 -33.49 -8.81
N PRO A 157 -6.30 -32.20 -8.52
CA PRO A 157 -4.93 -31.73 -8.38
C PRO A 157 -4.25 -32.46 -7.22
N PRO A 158 -2.94 -32.72 -7.29
CA PRO A 158 -2.21 -33.26 -6.17
C PRO A 158 -2.29 -32.30 -4.97
N PRO A 159 -2.34 -32.82 -3.72
CA PRO A 159 -2.29 -31.96 -2.55
C PRO A 159 -0.98 -31.16 -2.51
N PRO A 160 -0.99 -29.92 -1.96
CA PRO A 160 0.22 -29.11 -1.87
C PRO A 160 1.28 -29.84 -1.04
N THR A 161 2.52 -29.74 -1.50
CA THR A 161 3.70 -30.18 -0.77
C THR A 161 4.15 -29.07 0.18
N PHE A 162 4.41 -29.42 1.43
CA PHE A 162 4.82 -28.46 2.45
C PHE A 162 6.26 -28.70 2.86
N SER A 163 7.10 -27.67 2.79
CA SER A 163 8.40 -27.66 3.45
C SER A 163 8.36 -26.74 4.68
N LEU A 164 8.96 -27.21 5.77
CA LEU A 164 9.19 -26.40 6.96
C LEU A 164 10.61 -25.88 6.88
N MET A 165 10.78 -24.57 6.96
CA MET A 165 12.07 -23.90 6.90
C MET A 165 12.29 -23.09 8.17
N GLN A 166 13.54 -23.00 8.60
CA GLN A 166 13.94 -22.12 9.69
C GLN A 166 15.02 -21.20 9.13
N ALA A 167 14.96 -19.91 9.48
CA ALA A 167 15.96 -18.95 9.03
C ALA A 167 17.35 -19.35 9.56
N GLY A 168 18.27 -19.63 8.65
CA GLY A 168 19.69 -19.80 8.99
C GLY A 168 20.40 -18.45 9.09
N ASP A 169 21.66 -18.47 9.51
CA ASP A 169 22.51 -17.27 9.49
C ASP A 169 22.59 -16.70 8.07
N LYS A 170 22.41 -15.37 7.96
CA LYS A 170 22.56 -14.62 6.72
C LYS A 170 23.98 -14.78 6.18
N VAL A 171 24.10 -15.03 4.87
CA VAL A 171 25.38 -15.11 4.16
C VAL A 171 25.37 -14.05 3.07
N ILE A 172 26.33 -13.14 3.13
CA ILE A 172 26.41 -11.98 2.25
C ILE A 172 27.78 -11.97 1.57
N CYS A 173 27.82 -11.70 0.26
CA CYS A 173 29.06 -11.43 -0.45
C CYS A 173 29.01 -10.04 -1.10
N LEU A 174 29.93 -9.16 -0.72
CA LEU A 174 30.17 -7.90 -1.42
C LEU A 174 31.02 -8.16 -2.66
N VAL A 175 30.55 -7.74 -3.84
CA VAL A 175 31.26 -7.89 -5.11
C VAL A 175 31.44 -6.49 -5.72
N MET A 176 32.67 -5.99 -5.69
CA MET A 176 32.98 -4.59 -5.96
C MET A 176 33.86 -4.43 -7.20
N ASP A 177 33.41 -3.62 -8.14
CA ASP A 177 34.19 -3.16 -9.29
C ASP A 177 35.35 -2.26 -8.81
N VAL A 178 36.55 -2.55 -9.28
CA VAL A 178 37.77 -1.74 -9.05
C VAL A 178 38.43 -1.34 -10.36
N SER A 179 37.75 -1.46 -11.50
CA SER A 179 38.26 -1.05 -12.82
C SER A 179 38.61 0.43 -12.87
N LYS A 180 39.36 0.84 -13.90
CA LYS A 180 39.77 2.24 -14.10
C LYS A 180 38.59 3.23 -14.11
N LYS A 181 37.41 2.82 -14.58
CA LYS A 181 36.17 3.64 -14.58
C LYS A 181 35.70 4.03 -13.18
N MET A 182 36.12 3.30 -12.15
CA MET A 182 35.80 3.64 -10.76
C MET A 182 36.60 4.85 -10.24
N ALA A 183 37.59 5.34 -10.99
CA ALA A 183 38.30 6.58 -10.68
C ALA A 183 37.51 7.84 -11.07
N GLU A 184 36.52 7.71 -11.96
CA GLU A 184 35.67 8.81 -12.40
C GLU A 184 34.72 9.24 -11.27
N ALA A 185 34.47 10.55 -11.16
CA ALA A 185 33.47 11.13 -10.25
C ALA A 185 33.54 10.57 -8.81
N ASP A 186 34.74 10.28 -8.30
CA ASP A 186 34.98 9.70 -6.98
C ASP A 186 34.16 8.42 -6.70
N ARG A 187 33.80 7.63 -7.73
CA ARG A 187 32.96 6.42 -7.59
C ARG A 187 33.54 5.43 -6.57
N LEU A 188 34.86 5.15 -6.64
CA LEU A 188 35.51 4.25 -5.68
C LEU A 188 35.46 4.80 -4.25
N LEU A 189 35.68 6.10 -4.06
CA LEU A 189 35.63 6.70 -2.72
C LEU A 189 34.21 6.60 -2.14
N ARG A 190 33.19 6.90 -2.94
CA ARG A 190 31.78 6.74 -2.53
C ARG A 190 31.47 5.28 -2.16
N LEU A 191 32.01 4.33 -2.92
CA LEU A 191 31.92 2.89 -2.62
C LEU A 191 32.60 2.52 -1.31
N GLN A 192 33.82 2.99 -1.08
CA GLN A 192 34.53 2.75 0.18
C GLN A 192 33.74 3.29 1.38
N GLN A 193 33.22 4.51 1.27
CA GLN A 193 32.43 5.16 2.33
C GLN A 193 31.16 4.39 2.66
N ALA A 194 30.39 4.01 1.63
CA ALA A 194 29.14 3.30 1.80
C ALA A 194 29.35 1.84 2.25
N ALA A 195 30.39 1.17 1.75
CA ALA A 195 30.75 -0.19 2.16
C ALA A 195 31.30 -0.25 3.59
N GLU A 196 32.10 0.74 4.01
CA GLU A 196 32.53 0.86 5.41
C GLU A 196 31.33 1.02 6.34
N LEU A 197 30.41 1.95 6.02
CA LEU A 197 29.17 2.13 6.75
C LEU A 197 28.35 0.83 6.79
N TYR A 198 28.25 0.14 5.67
CA TYR A 198 27.52 -1.11 5.57
C TYR A 198 28.06 -2.17 6.54
N LEU A 199 29.38 -2.39 6.51
CA LEU A 199 30.05 -3.38 7.36
C LEU A 199 30.04 -2.98 8.85
N MET A 200 30.22 -1.70 9.14
CA MET A 200 30.31 -1.20 10.52
C MET A 200 28.95 -1.07 11.20
N GLN A 201 27.89 -0.75 10.46
CA GLN A 201 26.60 -0.37 11.03
C GLN A 201 25.42 -1.20 10.52
N VAL A 202 25.38 -1.53 9.23
CA VAL A 202 24.16 -2.12 8.63
C VAL A 202 24.09 -3.63 8.88
N VAL A 203 25.19 -4.34 8.62
CA VAL A 203 25.26 -5.80 8.74
C VAL A 203 24.87 -6.25 10.15
N GLU A 204 23.94 -7.19 10.24
CA GLU A 204 23.46 -7.77 11.50
C GLU A 204 24.50 -8.70 12.13
N VAL A 205 24.48 -8.81 13.46
CA VAL A 205 25.32 -9.77 14.19
C VAL A 205 24.98 -11.20 13.75
N ARG A 206 25.97 -12.11 13.74
CA ARG A 206 25.92 -13.49 13.22
C ARG A 206 25.89 -13.64 11.71
N THR A 207 25.82 -12.54 10.95
CA THR A 207 25.95 -12.58 9.49
C THR A 207 27.36 -13.01 9.07
N LEU A 208 27.46 -13.92 8.10
CA LEU A 208 28.70 -14.29 7.43
C LEU A 208 28.92 -13.37 6.23
N VAL A 209 30.06 -12.70 6.16
CA VAL A 209 30.38 -11.74 5.10
C VAL A 209 31.62 -12.19 4.34
N GLY A 210 31.52 -12.23 3.01
CA GLY A 210 32.63 -12.37 2.07
C GLY A 210 32.85 -11.09 1.27
N ILE A 211 34.07 -10.88 0.80
CA ILE A 211 34.44 -9.68 0.02
C ILE A 211 35.22 -10.11 -1.23
N VAL A 212 34.72 -9.70 -2.39
CA VAL A 212 35.30 -9.94 -3.71
C VAL A 212 35.44 -8.61 -4.42
N THR A 213 36.56 -8.44 -5.12
CA THR A 213 36.79 -7.32 -6.03
C THR A 213 36.97 -7.83 -7.45
N PHE A 214 36.68 -7.02 -8.45
CA PHE A 214 36.94 -7.41 -9.83
C PHE A 214 37.31 -6.23 -10.74
N ASP A 215 38.14 -6.54 -11.73
CA ASP A 215 38.43 -5.74 -12.92
C ASP A 215 38.25 -6.67 -14.14
N SER A 216 39.27 -6.85 -14.99
CA SER A 216 39.32 -7.93 -15.99
C SER A 216 39.24 -9.34 -15.36
N LYS A 217 39.61 -9.49 -14.08
CA LYS A 217 39.56 -10.75 -13.31
C LYS A 217 38.91 -10.52 -11.95
N GLY A 218 38.36 -11.58 -11.36
CA GLY A 218 37.84 -11.57 -10.00
C GLY A 218 38.90 -12.02 -8.97
N GLU A 219 38.97 -11.31 -7.84
CA GLU A 219 39.86 -11.57 -6.70
C GLU A 219 39.06 -11.66 -5.40
N ILE A 220 39.33 -12.68 -4.59
CA ILE A 220 38.72 -12.83 -3.26
C ILE A 220 39.58 -12.07 -2.24
N ARG A 221 39.05 -10.99 -1.67
CA ARG A 221 39.72 -10.18 -0.64
C ARG A 221 39.49 -10.74 0.77
N ALA A 222 38.28 -11.27 1.03
CA ALA A 222 37.94 -11.90 2.29
C ALA A 222 37.06 -13.14 2.06
N GLN A 223 37.43 -14.23 2.72
CA GLN A 223 36.58 -15.42 2.84
C GLN A 223 35.41 -15.12 3.80
N LEU A 224 34.41 -16.01 3.86
CA LEU A 224 33.28 -15.85 4.79
C LEU A 224 33.76 -15.71 6.24
N GLN A 225 33.59 -14.52 6.80
CA GLN A 225 33.88 -14.20 8.20
C GLN A 225 32.59 -13.81 8.91
N GLN A 226 32.36 -14.37 10.10
CA GLN A 226 31.17 -14.09 10.88
C GLN A 226 31.34 -12.79 11.67
N VAL A 227 30.32 -11.93 11.63
CA VAL A 227 30.29 -10.66 12.37
C VAL A 227 29.74 -10.89 13.78
N ASN A 228 30.62 -10.97 14.78
CA ASN A 228 30.22 -11.13 16.19
C ASN A 228 30.60 -9.93 17.07
N SER A 229 31.57 -9.13 16.63
CA SER A 229 32.13 -8.00 17.38
C SER A 229 32.49 -6.81 16.48
N ASP A 230 32.74 -5.65 17.08
CA ASP A 230 33.26 -4.48 16.34
C ASP A 230 34.67 -4.72 15.78
N ASP A 231 35.45 -5.63 16.37
CA ASP A 231 36.76 -6.02 15.82
C ASP A 231 36.61 -6.82 14.53
N ASP A 232 35.63 -7.73 14.45
CA ASP A 232 35.32 -8.44 13.20
C ASP A 232 34.91 -7.45 12.10
N ARG A 233 34.10 -6.44 12.45
CA ARG A 233 33.69 -5.39 11.52
C ARG A 233 34.87 -4.57 11.02
N ARG A 234 35.77 -4.16 11.93
CA ARG A 234 37.01 -3.45 11.57
C ARG A 234 37.91 -4.29 10.68
N GLN A 235 38.03 -5.59 10.96
CA GLN A 235 38.81 -6.50 10.12
C GLN A 235 38.21 -6.61 8.71
N LEU A 236 36.89 -6.79 8.59
CA LEU A 236 36.21 -6.80 7.30
C LEU A 236 36.39 -5.49 6.53
N ALA A 237 36.26 -4.35 7.21
CA ALA A 237 36.48 -3.02 6.61
C ALA A 237 37.92 -2.84 6.11
N SER A 238 38.91 -3.48 6.75
CA SER A 238 40.32 -3.44 6.29
C SER A 238 40.56 -4.17 4.96
N TYR A 239 39.65 -5.07 4.55
CA TYR A 239 39.73 -5.77 3.26
C TYR A 239 39.09 -5.00 2.11
N LEU A 240 38.49 -3.84 2.36
CA LEU A 240 37.92 -2.99 1.30
C LEU A 240 39.03 -2.53 0.31
N PRO A 241 38.71 -2.41 -0.99
CA PRO A 241 39.69 -2.01 -1.99
C PRO A 241 40.20 -0.60 -1.72
N ALA A 242 41.52 -0.39 -1.75
CA ALA A 242 42.14 0.91 -1.46
C ALA A 242 42.37 1.77 -2.71
N SER A 243 42.51 1.15 -3.89
CA SER A 243 42.84 1.81 -5.15
C SER A 243 42.13 1.17 -6.32
N VAL A 244 42.00 1.93 -7.41
CA VAL A 244 41.56 1.42 -8.71
C VAL A 244 42.66 0.61 -9.40
N SER A 245 42.27 -0.32 -10.24
CA SER A 245 43.11 -1.06 -11.17
C SER A 245 43.46 -0.20 -12.39
N THR A 246 44.52 -0.60 -13.10
CA THR A 246 44.93 0.01 -14.37
C THR A 246 44.13 -0.51 -15.56
N GLU A 247 43.42 -1.63 -15.39
CA GLU A 247 42.61 -2.26 -16.43
C GLU A 247 41.34 -1.44 -16.75
N GLU A 248 41.07 -1.24 -18.03
CA GLU A 248 39.90 -0.49 -18.52
C GLU A 248 38.60 -1.31 -18.49
N ASP A 249 38.70 -2.59 -18.82
CA ASP A 249 37.54 -3.47 -18.93
C ASP A 249 37.18 -4.11 -17.59
N ALA A 250 35.92 -3.97 -17.18
CA ALA A 250 35.35 -4.67 -16.04
C ALA A 250 34.64 -5.94 -16.50
N ASN A 251 35.00 -7.09 -15.92
CA ASN A 251 34.35 -8.38 -16.13
C ASN A 251 33.52 -8.74 -14.90
N THR A 252 32.29 -8.27 -14.91
CA THR A 252 31.26 -8.51 -13.88
C THR A 252 31.09 -9.99 -13.61
N CYS A 253 31.06 -10.82 -14.66
CA CYS A 253 30.91 -12.26 -14.49
C CYS A 253 32.11 -12.91 -13.82
N ALA A 254 33.33 -12.39 -13.95
CA ALA A 254 34.48 -12.86 -13.20
C ALA A 254 34.32 -12.59 -11.69
N GLY A 255 33.81 -11.40 -11.33
CA GLY A 255 33.45 -11.06 -9.96
C GLY A 255 32.33 -11.95 -9.40
N VAL A 256 31.23 -12.11 -10.14
CA VAL A 256 30.08 -12.95 -9.76
C VAL A 256 30.51 -14.42 -9.54
N LYS A 257 31.34 -14.98 -10.43
CA LYS A 257 31.88 -16.35 -10.27
C LYS A 257 32.70 -16.51 -9.00
N ARG A 258 33.60 -15.56 -8.69
CA ARG A 258 34.33 -15.58 -7.41
C ARG A 258 33.42 -15.40 -6.21
N GLY A 259 32.35 -14.61 -6.35
CA GLY A 259 31.30 -14.52 -5.35
C GLY A 259 30.68 -15.88 -5.03
N PHE A 260 30.32 -16.67 -6.05
CA PHE A 260 29.82 -18.04 -5.83
C PHE A 260 30.84 -18.93 -5.14
N GLU A 261 32.11 -18.89 -5.52
CA GLU A 261 33.16 -19.67 -4.86
C GLU A 261 33.25 -19.35 -3.35
N VAL A 262 33.07 -18.09 -2.97
CA VAL A 262 33.05 -17.67 -1.55
C VAL A 262 31.80 -18.18 -0.84
N LEU A 263 30.63 -18.03 -1.46
CA LEU A 263 29.34 -18.43 -0.89
C LEU A 263 29.23 -19.96 -0.72
N GLU A 264 29.66 -20.73 -1.72
CA GLU A 264 29.59 -22.19 -1.73
C GLU A 264 30.52 -22.83 -0.69
N LYS A 265 31.50 -22.10 -0.15
CA LYS A 265 32.43 -22.64 0.85
C LYS A 265 31.74 -23.10 2.14
N ARG A 266 30.54 -22.59 2.46
CA ARG A 266 29.81 -22.94 3.68
C ARG A 266 29.30 -24.39 3.67
N ASN A 267 28.62 -24.79 2.59
CA ASN A 267 27.91 -26.07 2.51
C ASN A 267 27.84 -26.66 1.09
N GLY A 268 28.65 -26.14 0.17
CA GLY A 268 28.64 -26.51 -1.25
C GLY A 268 27.47 -25.92 -2.05
N ARG A 269 26.68 -25.01 -1.47
CA ARG A 269 25.55 -24.35 -2.15
C ARG A 269 25.56 -22.86 -1.85
N ALA A 270 25.16 -22.05 -2.82
CA ALA A 270 24.97 -20.61 -2.64
C ALA A 270 23.50 -20.23 -2.40
N ASP A 271 22.58 -21.19 -2.47
CA ASP A 271 21.13 -21.00 -2.30
C ASP A 271 20.77 -20.25 -1.01
N GLY A 272 19.91 -19.23 -1.14
CA GLY A 272 19.50 -18.38 -0.03
C GLY A 272 20.55 -17.37 0.45
N SER A 273 21.70 -17.29 -0.21
CA SER A 273 22.72 -16.26 0.06
C SER A 273 22.43 -14.99 -0.71
N VAL A 274 22.98 -13.87 -0.22
CA VAL A 274 22.82 -12.54 -0.82
C VAL A 274 24.14 -12.07 -1.40
N MET A 275 24.11 -11.56 -2.63
CA MET A 275 25.24 -10.91 -3.28
C MET A 275 24.91 -9.45 -3.54
N ILE A 276 25.82 -8.55 -3.18
CA ILE A 276 25.69 -7.11 -3.47
C ILE A 276 26.74 -6.75 -4.50
N LEU A 277 26.31 -6.57 -5.75
CA LEU A 277 27.16 -6.24 -6.88
C LEU A 277 27.15 -4.72 -7.11
N VAL A 278 28.32 -4.09 -6.98
CA VAL A 278 28.49 -2.66 -7.28
C VAL A 278 29.42 -2.50 -8.48
N THR A 279 28.96 -1.82 -9.52
CA THR A 279 29.73 -1.68 -10.76
C THR A 279 29.43 -0.40 -11.53
N SER A 280 30.44 0.09 -12.27
CA SER A 280 30.26 1.10 -13.32
C SER A 280 29.49 0.55 -14.54
N GLY A 281 29.34 -0.78 -14.61
CA GLY A 281 28.41 -1.50 -15.46
C GLY A 281 28.77 -1.61 -16.94
N ALA A 282 29.91 -1.09 -17.40
CA ALA A 282 30.31 -1.21 -18.80
C ALA A 282 30.88 -2.61 -19.10
N ASP A 283 30.02 -3.63 -19.05
CA ASP A 283 30.40 -5.02 -19.31
C ASP A 283 29.41 -5.73 -20.24
N GLU A 284 29.87 -6.08 -21.45
CA GLU A 284 29.10 -6.84 -22.43
C GLU A 284 28.95 -8.33 -22.05
N HIS A 285 29.79 -8.82 -21.12
CA HIS A 285 29.87 -10.23 -20.75
C HIS A 285 28.84 -10.66 -19.71
N ILE A 286 28.03 -9.75 -19.16
CA ILE A 286 27.01 -10.04 -18.12
C ILE A 286 26.11 -11.23 -18.52
N SER A 287 25.79 -11.34 -19.81
CA SER A 287 24.97 -12.42 -20.36
C SER A 287 25.53 -13.82 -20.05
N ASN A 288 26.85 -13.94 -19.90
CA ASN A 288 27.55 -15.22 -19.72
C ASN A 288 27.36 -15.82 -18.32
N CYS A 289 26.89 -15.04 -17.34
CA CYS A 289 26.64 -15.52 -15.99
C CYS A 289 25.17 -15.44 -15.55
N LEU A 290 24.26 -14.97 -16.42
CA LEU A 290 22.81 -14.94 -16.14
C LEU A 290 22.27 -16.31 -15.73
N LEU A 291 22.53 -17.34 -16.55
CA LEU A 291 22.03 -18.70 -16.28
C LEU A 291 22.59 -19.28 -14.98
N SER A 292 23.90 -19.11 -14.73
CA SER A 292 24.52 -19.56 -13.48
C SER A 292 24.00 -18.79 -12.26
N ALA A 293 23.71 -17.50 -12.41
CA ALA A 293 23.15 -16.70 -11.33
C ALA A 293 21.76 -17.20 -10.95
N VAL A 294 20.89 -17.44 -11.93
CA VAL A 294 19.54 -17.97 -11.69
C VAL A 294 19.57 -19.38 -11.11
N SER A 295 20.45 -20.26 -11.60
CA SER A 295 20.53 -21.64 -11.09
C SER A 295 21.20 -21.77 -9.72
N SER A 296 21.96 -20.77 -9.27
CA SER A 296 22.66 -20.78 -7.98
C SER A 296 21.74 -20.63 -6.77
N GLY A 297 20.53 -20.06 -6.95
CA GLY A 297 19.63 -19.71 -5.85
C GLY A 297 20.07 -18.49 -5.03
N VAL A 298 21.08 -17.74 -5.49
CA VAL A 298 21.55 -16.49 -4.88
C VAL A 298 20.67 -15.33 -5.29
N THR A 299 20.37 -14.44 -4.36
CA THR A 299 19.79 -13.12 -4.66
C THR A 299 20.90 -12.13 -4.97
N ILE A 300 20.88 -11.53 -6.16
CA ILE A 300 21.88 -10.53 -6.57
C ILE A 300 21.27 -9.13 -6.58
N HIS A 301 21.64 -8.30 -5.61
CA HIS A 301 21.36 -6.87 -5.66
C HIS A 301 22.38 -6.16 -6.53
N SER A 302 21.95 -5.22 -7.37
CA SER A 302 22.84 -4.45 -8.24
C SER A 302 22.81 -2.96 -7.90
N ILE A 303 23.98 -2.34 -7.85
CA ILE A 303 24.16 -0.89 -7.74
C ILE A 303 24.98 -0.45 -8.95
N ALA A 304 24.31 0.19 -9.91
CA ALA A 304 24.90 0.71 -11.12
C ALA A 304 25.39 2.15 -10.91
N LEU A 305 26.65 2.42 -11.27
CA LEU A 305 27.29 3.74 -11.10
C LEU A 305 27.52 4.42 -12.44
N GLY A 306 27.07 5.67 -12.57
CA GLY A 306 27.26 6.49 -13.76
C GLY A 306 26.43 6.04 -14.97
N SER A 307 26.49 6.81 -16.05
CA SER A 307 25.68 6.62 -17.27
C SER A 307 26.11 5.47 -18.19
N SER A 308 27.23 4.82 -17.88
CA SER A 308 27.83 3.79 -18.75
C SER A 308 27.42 2.36 -18.40
N ALA A 309 26.47 2.19 -17.48
CA ALA A 309 26.09 0.87 -17.02
C ALA A 309 25.24 0.11 -18.06
N ALA A 310 25.56 -1.17 -18.27
CA ALA A 310 24.89 -2.04 -19.22
C ALA A 310 23.43 -2.28 -18.79
N SER A 311 22.52 -2.29 -19.76
CA SER A 311 21.10 -2.58 -19.55
C SER A 311 20.86 -3.97 -18.92
N LYS A 312 21.75 -4.92 -19.18
CA LYS A 312 21.67 -6.31 -18.69
C LYS A 312 22.02 -6.48 -17.22
N LEU A 313 22.61 -5.48 -16.57
CA LEU A 313 22.90 -5.55 -15.13
C LEU A 313 21.62 -5.62 -14.30
N GLU A 314 20.58 -4.90 -14.71
CA GLU A 314 19.29 -4.90 -14.03
C GLU A 314 18.54 -6.22 -14.19
N GLU A 315 18.77 -6.91 -15.32
CA GLU A 315 18.20 -8.23 -15.60
C GLU A 315 18.71 -9.29 -14.61
N LEU A 316 20.00 -9.23 -14.22
CA LEU A 316 20.55 -10.11 -13.17
C LEU A 316 19.77 -9.98 -11.86
N SER A 317 19.51 -8.75 -11.41
CA SER A 317 18.76 -8.51 -10.18
C SER A 317 17.31 -8.94 -10.31
N HIS A 318 16.64 -8.58 -11.40
CA HIS A 318 15.26 -8.98 -11.65
C HIS A 318 15.08 -10.50 -11.63
N LEU A 319 15.94 -11.25 -12.35
CA LEU A 319 15.83 -12.71 -12.45
C LEU A 319 16.18 -13.45 -11.16
N THR A 320 16.98 -12.84 -10.28
CA THR A 320 17.36 -13.40 -8.97
C THR A 320 16.49 -12.90 -7.82
N GLY A 321 15.50 -12.05 -8.10
CA GLY A 321 14.64 -11.43 -7.09
C GLY A 321 15.34 -10.37 -6.24
N GLY A 322 16.48 -9.85 -6.71
CA GLY A 322 17.25 -8.81 -6.05
C GLY A 322 16.77 -7.40 -6.40
N LEU A 323 17.08 -6.46 -5.51
CA LEU A 323 16.85 -5.03 -5.72
C LEU A 323 17.89 -4.44 -6.67
N LYS A 324 17.49 -3.41 -7.42
CA LYS A 324 18.35 -2.68 -8.34
C LYS A 324 18.37 -1.19 -8.01
N PHE A 325 19.55 -0.61 -8.11
CA PHE A 325 19.79 0.80 -7.84
C PHE A 325 20.66 1.40 -8.94
N PHE A 326 20.44 2.68 -9.17
CA PHE A 326 21.20 3.49 -10.09
C PHE A 326 21.66 4.76 -9.40
N ILE A 327 22.93 5.11 -9.55
CA ILE A 327 23.55 6.26 -8.92
C ILE A 327 24.24 7.10 -10.00
N PRO A 328 23.66 8.25 -10.39
CA PRO A 328 24.28 9.16 -11.35
C PRO A 328 25.62 9.71 -10.84
N ASP A 329 26.51 10.11 -11.75
CA ASP A 329 27.79 10.72 -11.37
C ASP A 329 27.64 12.09 -10.71
N LYS A 330 26.64 12.86 -11.16
CA LYS A 330 26.28 14.16 -10.60
C LYS A 330 25.26 14.05 -9.46
N SER A 331 25.00 12.85 -8.96
CA SER A 331 24.00 12.65 -7.89
C SER A 331 24.53 13.00 -6.51
N ASN A 332 23.59 13.09 -5.58
CA ASN A 332 23.87 13.08 -4.16
C ASN A 332 24.65 11.79 -3.79
N PRO A 333 25.86 11.88 -3.22
CA PRO A 333 26.65 10.69 -2.89
C PRO A 333 26.00 9.77 -1.83
N ASN A 334 25.08 10.29 -1.01
CA ASN A 334 24.32 9.48 -0.04
C ASN A 334 23.47 8.39 -0.69
N ARG A 335 23.16 8.48 -1.98
CA ARG A 335 22.35 7.49 -2.71
C ARG A 335 22.93 6.08 -2.57
N MET A 336 24.25 5.96 -2.51
CA MET A 336 24.89 4.67 -2.34
C MET A 336 24.65 4.10 -0.94
N THR A 337 24.82 4.93 0.08
CA THR A 337 24.50 4.60 1.46
C THR A 337 23.04 4.19 1.62
N GLU A 338 22.11 4.95 1.03
CA GLU A 338 20.67 4.66 1.03
C GLU A 338 20.35 3.31 0.36
N ALA A 339 21.03 2.98 -0.75
CA ALA A 339 20.91 1.67 -1.40
C ALA A 339 21.37 0.53 -0.49
N PHE A 340 22.53 0.65 0.16
CA PHE A 340 23.04 -0.36 1.11
C PHE A 340 22.11 -0.58 2.30
N TYR A 341 21.52 0.49 2.85
CA TYR A 341 20.47 0.37 3.87
C TYR A 341 19.25 -0.36 3.33
N ARG A 342 18.76 0.03 2.14
CA ARG A 342 17.57 -0.56 1.53
C ARG A 342 17.74 -2.06 1.24
N ILE A 343 18.93 -2.49 0.82
CA ILE A 343 19.27 -3.91 0.59
C ILE A 343 19.15 -4.74 1.86
N SER A 344 19.52 -4.17 3.01
CA SER A 344 19.41 -4.88 4.30
C SER A 344 18.02 -4.79 4.92
N SER A 345 17.27 -3.73 4.59
CA SER A 345 15.88 -3.57 5.04
C SER A 345 14.94 -4.52 4.29
N GLY A 346 14.01 -5.14 4.99
CA GLY A 346 13.00 -6.05 4.40
C GLY A 346 13.36 -7.53 4.45
N THR A 347 14.56 -7.90 4.90
CA THR A 347 14.93 -9.30 5.18
C THR A 347 15.37 -9.48 6.64
N GLY A 348 14.87 -10.50 7.32
CA GLY A 348 15.26 -10.81 8.71
C GLY A 348 14.42 -10.10 9.79
N ASP A 349 14.98 -10.05 11.01
CA ASP A 349 14.29 -9.54 12.20
C ASP A 349 14.31 -8.00 12.22
N ILE A 350 13.13 -7.38 12.09
CA ILE A 350 12.94 -5.92 12.13
C ILE A 350 13.54 -5.26 13.39
N PHE A 351 13.60 -5.99 14.51
CA PHE A 351 14.18 -5.46 15.74
C PHE A 351 15.71 -5.43 15.72
N GLN A 352 16.32 -6.26 14.88
CA GLN A 352 17.76 -6.29 14.64
C GLN A 352 18.15 -5.43 13.45
N GLN A 353 17.23 -5.02 12.58
CA GLN A 353 17.55 -4.19 11.41
C GLN A 353 18.00 -2.78 11.80
N SER A 354 18.99 -2.26 11.06
CA SER A 354 19.40 -0.85 11.17
C SER A 354 18.49 0.01 10.31
N LEU A 355 17.76 0.94 10.93
CA LEU A 355 16.82 1.83 10.28
C LEU A 355 17.47 3.20 10.05
N GLN A 356 17.39 3.69 8.81
CA GLN A 356 17.89 5.01 8.45
C GLN A 356 16.87 6.08 8.86
N LEU A 357 17.26 6.94 9.79
CA LEU A 357 16.41 8.02 10.32
C LEU A 357 16.52 9.28 9.47
N GLU A 358 17.74 9.61 9.03
CA GLU A 358 18.05 10.81 8.26
C GLU A 358 19.22 10.52 7.31
N SER A 359 19.17 11.12 6.12
CA SER A 359 20.21 11.07 5.08
C SER A 359 20.27 12.42 4.38
N MET A 360 21.26 13.24 4.73
CA MET A 360 21.36 14.63 4.27
C MET A 360 22.68 14.88 3.56
N TYR A 361 22.62 15.64 2.47
CA TYR A 361 23.76 16.08 1.67
C TYR A 361 23.68 17.58 1.48
N GLU A 362 24.78 18.28 1.73
CA GLU A 362 24.86 19.72 1.55
C GLU A 362 26.26 20.15 1.12
N ILE A 363 26.33 21.10 0.18
CA ILE A 363 27.59 21.78 -0.15
C ILE A 363 27.73 22.96 0.79
N VAL A 364 28.64 22.86 1.76
CA VAL A 364 28.87 23.89 2.77
C VAL A 364 29.98 24.84 2.31
N PRO A 365 29.73 26.16 2.19
CA PRO A 365 30.76 27.13 1.81
C PRO A 365 31.91 27.21 2.84
N PRO A 366 33.08 27.75 2.45
CA PRO A 366 34.21 27.93 3.36
C PRO A 366 33.84 28.74 4.60
N GLN A 367 34.32 28.32 5.78
CA GLN A 367 34.10 29.00 7.07
C GLN A 367 32.62 29.19 7.44
N GLN A 368 31.72 28.41 6.84
CA GLN A 368 30.32 28.37 7.24
C GLN A 368 29.98 27.08 7.98
N GLN A 369 29.01 27.19 8.87
CA GLN A 369 28.40 26.06 9.55
C GLN A 369 26.96 25.83 9.08
N ARG A 370 26.53 24.58 9.17
CA ARG A 370 25.16 24.14 8.95
C ARG A 370 24.69 23.32 10.13
N THR A 371 23.46 23.56 10.57
CA THR A 371 22.85 22.86 11.72
C THR A 371 21.50 22.33 11.30
N ASN A 372 21.30 21.02 11.47
CA ASN A 372 20.10 20.33 11.04
C ASN A 372 19.54 19.45 12.18
N PRO A 373 18.21 19.32 12.30
CA PRO A 373 17.58 18.46 13.29
C PRO A 373 17.47 17.02 12.78
N VAL A 374 17.44 16.07 13.72
CA VAL A 374 17.02 14.68 13.47
C VAL A 374 16.17 14.18 14.63
N THR A 375 15.10 13.44 14.31
CA THR A 375 14.20 12.87 15.31
C THR A 375 14.55 11.41 15.58
N VAL A 376 14.80 11.10 16.86
CA VAL A 376 14.89 9.71 17.36
C VAL A 376 13.59 9.42 18.11
N ASP A 377 12.71 8.61 17.53
CA ASP A 377 11.41 8.29 18.15
C ASP A 377 11.53 7.19 19.22
N GLY A 378 10.49 7.00 20.04
CA GLY A 378 10.54 6.07 21.18
C GLY A 378 10.70 4.59 20.82
N ALA A 379 10.45 4.20 19.57
CA ALA A 379 10.61 2.82 19.12
C ALA A 379 12.03 2.49 18.64
N VAL A 380 12.90 3.49 18.49
CA VAL A 380 14.31 3.35 18.11
C VAL A 380 15.23 3.97 19.17
N GLY A 381 16.51 3.64 19.14
CA GLY A 381 17.50 4.26 20.02
C GLY A 381 18.73 3.41 20.28
N ASN A 382 18.63 2.09 20.13
CA ASN A 382 19.79 1.21 20.26
C ASN A 382 20.71 1.35 19.05
N ASP A 383 22.02 1.19 19.26
CA ASP A 383 23.04 1.32 18.20
C ASP A 383 22.88 2.59 17.34
N THR A 384 22.53 3.72 17.98
CA THR A 384 22.35 4.97 17.25
C THR A 384 23.71 5.53 16.83
N VAL A 385 23.90 5.70 15.53
CA VAL A 385 25.16 6.18 14.94
C VAL A 385 24.90 7.40 14.06
N PHE A 386 25.70 8.44 14.27
CA PHE A 386 25.84 9.57 13.37
C PHE A 386 27.11 9.35 12.55
N GLN A 387 26.97 9.17 11.25
CA GLN A 387 28.09 9.09 10.33
C GLN A 387 28.15 10.34 9.47
N VAL A 388 29.34 10.92 9.40
CA VAL A 388 29.67 12.08 8.57
C VAL A 388 30.69 11.66 7.52
N THR A 389 30.45 12.02 6.27
CA THR A 389 31.37 11.79 5.15
C THR A 389 31.70 13.09 4.44
N TRP A 390 32.89 13.17 3.85
CA TRP A 390 33.36 14.35 3.13
C TRP A 390 34.29 14.01 1.97
N GLN A 391 34.50 14.98 1.08
CA GLN A 391 35.30 14.79 -0.13
C GLN A 391 36.68 15.47 -0.11
N THR A 392 36.94 16.43 0.78
CA THR A 392 38.25 17.10 0.82
C THR A 392 39.29 16.31 1.65
N SER A 393 40.54 16.77 1.67
CA SER A 393 41.63 16.12 2.41
C SER A 393 41.55 16.31 3.92
N ARG A 394 40.75 17.25 4.43
CA ARG A 394 40.62 17.55 5.86
C ARG A 394 39.19 17.34 6.35
N PRO A 395 39.01 16.75 7.54
CA PRO A 395 37.69 16.56 8.12
C PRO A 395 37.03 17.91 8.47
N PRO A 396 35.70 18.01 8.36
CA PRO A 396 34.96 19.13 8.94
C PRO A 396 35.00 19.07 10.47
N GLU A 397 34.68 20.19 11.12
CA GLU A 397 34.35 20.18 12.54
C GLU A 397 32.91 19.68 12.72
N MET A 398 32.71 18.81 13.70
CA MET A 398 31.44 18.11 13.92
C MET A 398 30.99 18.29 15.37
N ALA A 399 29.70 18.55 15.56
CA ALA A 399 29.09 18.54 16.88
C ALA A 399 27.69 17.94 16.83
N VAL A 400 27.32 17.19 17.86
CA VAL A 400 25.97 16.64 18.04
C VAL A 400 25.46 17.04 19.42
N LEU A 401 24.23 17.53 19.48
CA LEU A 401 23.55 17.89 20.72
C LEU A 401 22.35 16.95 20.92
N ASP A 402 22.31 16.32 22.09
CA ASP A 402 21.21 15.43 22.45
C ASP A 402 20.03 16.17 23.11
N PRO A 403 18.85 15.52 23.24
CA PRO A 403 17.67 16.11 23.88
C PRO A 403 17.83 16.40 25.38
N SER A 404 18.94 16.00 26.02
CA SER A 404 19.27 16.38 27.40
C SER A 404 20.25 17.55 27.50
N GLY A 405 20.75 18.06 26.37
CA GLY A 405 21.74 19.13 26.32
C GLY A 405 23.19 18.65 26.38
N ARG A 406 23.45 17.33 26.33
CA ARG A 406 24.82 16.83 26.23
C ARG A 406 25.33 17.08 24.81
N LYS A 407 26.52 17.68 24.73
CA LYS A 407 27.20 17.96 23.47
C LYS A 407 28.33 16.96 23.25
N TYR A 408 28.34 16.36 22.07
CA TYR A 408 29.45 15.58 21.51
C TYR A 408 30.19 16.46 20.52
N ASN A 409 31.51 16.50 20.59
CA ASN A 409 32.37 17.28 19.70
C ASN A 409 33.16 16.35 18.77
N THR A 410 33.94 16.91 17.84
CA THR A 410 34.78 16.16 16.90
C THR A 410 35.67 15.10 17.58
N SER A 411 36.12 15.33 18.82
CA SER A 411 36.93 14.36 19.58
C SER A 411 36.20 13.08 19.97
N ASP A 412 34.86 13.10 20.01
CA ASP A 412 34.03 11.93 20.32
C ASP A 412 33.77 11.05 19.08
N PHE A 413 34.15 11.52 17.89
CA PHE A 413 34.01 10.78 16.64
C PHE A 413 35.24 9.92 16.37
N VAL A 414 35.01 8.70 15.89
CA VAL A 414 36.06 7.86 15.31
C VAL A 414 36.24 8.28 13.85
N VAL A 415 37.39 8.89 13.57
CA VAL A 415 37.72 9.46 12.25
C VAL A 415 38.59 8.48 11.46
N ASN A 416 38.12 8.10 10.26
CA ASN A 416 38.90 7.37 9.27
C ASN A 416 39.27 8.32 8.12
N LEU A 417 40.52 8.77 8.11
CA LEU A 417 41.02 9.70 7.09
C LEU A 417 41.18 9.05 5.71
N ALA A 418 41.38 7.74 5.64
CA ALA A 418 41.56 7.03 4.37
C ALA A 418 40.26 7.00 3.56
N PHE A 419 39.14 6.72 4.24
CA PHE A 419 37.81 6.71 3.63
C PHE A 419 37.06 8.04 3.77
N ARG A 420 37.65 9.02 4.47
CA ARG A 420 37.05 10.35 4.71
C ARG A 420 35.69 10.22 5.40
N THR A 421 35.66 9.41 6.46
CA THR A 421 34.46 9.14 7.26
C THR A 421 34.73 9.45 8.74
N ALA A 422 33.68 9.83 9.45
CA ALA A 422 33.70 9.99 10.89
C ALA A 422 32.40 9.42 11.47
N SER A 423 32.50 8.64 12.55
CA SER A 423 31.33 8.03 13.18
C SER A 423 31.28 8.32 14.67
N LEU A 424 30.10 8.71 15.15
CA LEU A 424 29.78 8.83 16.57
C LEU A 424 28.74 7.77 16.92
N ARG A 425 29.12 6.81 17.76
CA ARG A 425 28.20 5.83 18.34
C ARG A 425 27.69 6.35 19.68
N VAL A 426 26.38 6.56 19.80
CA VAL A 426 25.75 6.99 21.05
C VAL A 426 25.81 5.83 22.05
N PRO A 427 26.32 6.04 23.28
CA PRO A 427 26.42 4.98 24.27
C PRO A 427 25.04 4.59 24.81
N GLY A 428 24.77 3.29 24.86
CA GLY A 428 23.49 2.75 25.34
C GLY A 428 22.33 3.05 24.40
N THR A 429 21.11 3.12 24.96
CA THR A 429 19.92 3.51 24.20
C THR A 429 19.86 5.04 24.10
N ALA A 430 19.91 5.57 22.88
CA ALA A 430 19.78 6.99 22.63
C ALA A 430 18.44 7.52 23.15
N LYS A 431 18.48 8.69 23.78
CA LYS A 431 17.29 9.35 24.30
C LYS A 431 16.37 9.74 23.15
N HIS A 432 15.09 9.35 23.25
CA HIS A 432 14.09 9.78 22.29
C HIS A 432 13.90 11.30 22.34
N GLY A 433 13.60 11.89 21.19
CA GLY A 433 13.39 13.32 21.02
C GLY A 433 14.17 13.91 19.84
N ARG A 434 14.24 15.23 19.83
CA ARG A 434 14.89 16.00 18.76
C ARG A 434 16.37 16.20 19.09
N TRP A 435 17.23 15.62 18.26
CA TRP A 435 18.67 15.84 18.26
C TRP A 435 19.03 16.91 17.22
N THR A 436 20.17 17.57 17.38
CA THR A 436 20.73 18.46 16.36
C THR A 436 22.18 18.12 16.09
N TYR A 437 22.56 18.13 14.81
CA TYR A 437 23.96 18.00 14.41
C TYR A 437 24.40 19.26 13.68
N THR A 438 25.65 19.65 13.91
CA THR A 438 26.29 20.82 13.32
C THR A 438 27.56 20.37 12.60
N LEU A 439 27.68 20.80 11.35
CA LEU A 439 28.84 20.61 10.51
C LEU A 439 29.45 21.97 10.17
N ASN A 440 30.73 22.14 10.43
CA ASN A 440 31.46 23.38 10.13
C ASN A 440 32.58 23.09 9.12
N ASN A 441 32.52 23.76 7.97
CA ASN A 441 33.53 23.63 6.92
C ASN A 441 34.74 24.52 7.25
N THR A 442 35.80 23.90 7.76
CA THR A 442 37.08 24.55 8.06
C THR A 442 38.03 24.61 6.86
N HIS A 443 37.64 24.03 5.71
CA HIS A 443 38.42 24.04 4.48
C HIS A 443 38.27 25.38 3.73
N PRO A 444 39.31 25.86 3.03
CA PRO A 444 39.22 27.11 2.25
C PRO A 444 38.35 27.03 0.99
N SER A 445 37.87 25.84 0.62
CA SER A 445 36.95 25.62 -0.51
C SER A 445 35.61 25.07 -0.03
N PRO A 446 34.54 25.21 -0.83
CA PRO A 446 33.29 24.50 -0.56
C PRO A 446 33.54 23.00 -0.38
N GLN A 447 32.82 22.40 0.55
CA GLN A 447 32.95 20.99 0.88
C GLN A 447 31.56 20.35 0.80
N ALA A 448 31.45 19.28 0.01
CA ALA A 448 30.31 18.38 0.08
C ALA A 448 30.40 17.61 1.40
N LEU A 449 29.40 17.82 2.25
CA LEU A 449 29.27 17.17 3.54
C LEU A 449 27.97 16.40 3.61
N GLU A 450 28.08 15.22 4.20
CA GLU A 450 27.03 14.23 4.24
C GLU A 450 26.85 13.75 5.66
N VAL A 451 25.60 13.59 6.07
CA VAL A 451 25.25 13.02 7.37
C VAL A 451 24.21 11.93 7.18
N THR A 452 24.55 10.74 7.64
CA THR A 452 23.60 9.65 7.78
C THR A 452 23.42 9.32 9.26
N VAL A 453 22.17 9.26 9.69
CA VAL A 453 21.80 8.87 11.05
C VAL A 453 21.00 7.59 10.97
N ALA A 454 21.45 6.56 11.68
CA ALA A 454 20.78 5.27 11.73
C ALA A 454 20.66 4.77 13.16
N SER A 455 19.64 3.97 13.42
CA SER A 455 19.34 3.40 14.74
C SER A 455 18.62 2.07 14.62
N ARG A 456 18.65 1.25 15.66
CA ARG A 456 17.90 -0.01 15.78
C ARG A 456 16.74 0.15 16.76
N ALA A 457 15.85 -0.84 16.76
CA ALA A 457 14.72 -0.86 17.69
C ALA A 457 15.19 -0.75 19.15
N SER A 458 14.52 0.10 19.92
CA SER A 458 14.84 0.32 21.33
C SER A 458 14.46 -0.88 22.22
N SER A 459 13.44 -1.63 21.81
CA SER A 459 12.96 -2.83 22.50
C SER A 459 12.23 -3.79 21.56
N LEU A 460 12.12 -5.05 21.97
CA LEU A 460 11.31 -6.06 21.27
C LEU A 460 9.79 -5.88 21.46
N ALA A 461 9.38 -4.98 22.37
CA ALA A 461 7.99 -4.77 22.73
C ALA A 461 7.27 -3.75 21.83
N ILE A 462 8.02 -2.89 21.13
CA ILE A 462 7.47 -1.79 20.34
C ILE A 462 8.01 -1.89 18.92
N TYR A 463 7.12 -2.10 17.94
CA TYR A 463 7.50 -2.08 16.54
C TYR A 463 7.99 -0.68 16.13
N PRO A 464 9.15 -0.58 15.47
CA PRO A 464 9.59 0.68 14.90
C PRO A 464 8.71 1.08 13.71
N ALA A 465 8.66 2.38 13.45
CA ALA A 465 8.11 2.89 12.19
C ALA A 465 9.04 2.50 11.03
N THR A 466 8.45 1.98 9.96
CA THR A 466 9.15 1.57 8.74
C THR A 466 8.56 2.23 7.53
N VAL A 467 9.43 2.51 6.57
CA VAL A 467 9.06 3.03 5.25
C VAL A 467 9.65 2.10 4.23
N GLU A 468 8.83 1.69 3.28
CA GLU A 468 9.25 0.92 2.11
C GLU A 468 8.81 1.67 0.86
N ALA A 469 9.77 2.04 0.02
CA ALA A 469 9.52 2.70 -1.25
C ALA A 469 9.77 1.75 -2.41
N PHE A 470 8.96 1.85 -3.46
CA PHE A 470 9.13 1.12 -4.71
C PHE A 470 8.35 1.79 -5.85
N VAL A 471 8.64 1.37 -7.08
CA VAL A 471 7.94 1.80 -8.29
C VAL A 471 7.12 0.65 -8.86
N GLU A 472 6.03 0.98 -9.55
CA GLU A 472 5.13 -0.01 -10.16
C GLU A 472 5.83 -0.93 -11.17
N ARG A 473 6.78 -0.39 -11.93
CA ARG A 473 7.42 -1.07 -13.06
C ARG A 473 8.87 -0.69 -13.22
N ASP A 474 9.63 -1.63 -13.73
CA ASP A 474 11.08 -1.54 -13.96
C ASP A 474 11.45 -0.67 -15.16
N SER A 475 10.56 -0.57 -16.15
CA SER A 475 10.77 0.23 -17.35
C SER A 475 9.46 0.78 -17.90
N THR A 476 9.53 1.92 -18.58
CA THR A 476 8.39 2.56 -19.26
C THR A 476 8.84 3.22 -20.56
N HIS A 477 7.88 3.50 -21.43
CA HIS A 477 8.09 4.27 -22.66
C HIS A 477 7.28 5.56 -22.57
N PHE A 478 7.88 6.69 -22.93
CA PHE A 478 7.16 7.95 -23.03
C PHE A 478 5.97 7.82 -23.99
N PRO A 479 4.76 8.33 -23.66
CA PRO A 479 4.37 9.13 -22.48
C PRO A 479 3.72 8.33 -21.34
N GLN A 480 4.01 7.05 -21.17
CA GLN A 480 3.38 6.26 -20.11
C GLN A 480 3.97 6.64 -18.74
N PRO A 481 3.12 6.98 -17.74
CA PRO A 481 3.58 7.34 -16.41
C PRO A 481 4.09 6.11 -15.65
N VAL A 482 4.77 6.36 -14.53
CA VAL A 482 5.12 5.34 -13.52
C VAL A 482 4.44 5.73 -12.21
N ILE A 483 3.92 4.76 -11.47
CA ILE A 483 3.40 5.03 -10.12
C ILE A 483 4.52 4.80 -9.09
N ILE A 484 4.71 5.78 -8.21
CA ILE A 484 5.61 5.70 -7.07
C ILE A 484 4.79 5.34 -5.84
N TYR A 485 5.25 4.35 -5.07
CA TYR A 485 4.64 3.91 -3.83
C TYR A 485 5.58 4.11 -2.64
N ALA A 486 5.01 4.44 -1.50
CA ALA A 486 5.66 4.43 -0.20
C ALA A 486 4.72 3.85 0.86
N ASN A 487 5.01 2.64 1.32
CA ASN A 487 4.30 2.05 2.46
C ASN A 487 4.89 2.57 3.76
N VAL A 488 4.08 3.28 4.54
CA VAL A 488 4.45 3.88 5.82
C VAL A 488 3.64 3.21 6.94
N ARG A 489 4.32 2.39 7.73
CA ARG A 489 3.68 1.55 8.75
C ARG A 489 4.45 1.47 10.06
N LYS A 490 3.75 1.07 11.11
CA LYS A 490 4.31 0.69 12.42
C LYS A 490 3.80 -0.71 12.76
N GLY A 491 4.63 -1.72 12.50
CA GLY A 491 4.16 -3.11 12.54
C GLY A 491 3.09 -3.34 11.47
N LEU A 492 1.89 -3.75 11.88
CA LEU A 492 0.73 -3.95 10.99
C LEU A 492 -0.16 -2.72 10.84
N TYR A 493 0.19 -1.61 11.49
CA TYR A 493 -0.65 -0.41 11.54
C TYR A 493 -0.17 0.64 10.54
N PRO A 494 -1.05 1.21 9.70
CA PRO A 494 -0.68 2.28 8.80
C PRO A 494 -0.42 3.58 9.55
N ILE A 495 0.55 4.35 9.08
CA ILE A 495 0.83 5.70 9.60
C ILE A 495 0.19 6.71 8.66
N LEU A 496 -0.87 7.34 9.14
CA LEU A 496 -1.64 8.34 8.40
C LEU A 496 -1.10 9.75 8.61
N ASN A 497 -1.46 10.67 7.72
CA ASN A 497 -1.09 12.10 7.78
C ASN A 497 0.42 12.37 7.89
N ALA A 498 1.26 11.46 7.39
CA ALA A 498 2.69 11.69 7.27
C ALA A 498 2.97 12.59 6.05
N THR A 499 4.00 13.44 6.17
CA THR A 499 4.56 14.14 5.01
C THR A 499 5.52 13.20 4.30
N VAL A 500 5.09 12.69 3.14
CA VAL A 500 5.86 11.75 2.32
C VAL A 500 6.32 12.45 1.05
N VAL A 501 7.62 12.59 0.88
CA VAL A 501 8.24 13.27 -0.26
C VAL A 501 9.14 12.30 -1.01
N ALA A 502 8.84 12.10 -2.29
CA ALA A 502 9.69 11.37 -3.22
C ALA A 502 10.62 12.34 -3.95
N THR A 503 11.87 11.94 -4.13
CA THR A 503 12.85 12.59 -4.98
C THR A 503 13.28 11.60 -6.05
N VAL A 504 13.05 11.96 -7.30
CA VAL A 504 13.42 11.17 -8.47
C VAL A 504 14.59 11.85 -9.17
N GLU A 505 15.74 11.20 -9.21
CA GLU A 505 16.94 11.75 -9.88
C GLU A 505 17.15 11.06 -11.23
N PRO A 506 17.07 11.81 -12.34
CA PRO A 506 17.39 11.28 -13.66
C PRO A 506 18.90 11.09 -13.83
N GLU A 507 19.28 10.29 -14.81
CA GLU A 507 20.65 10.12 -15.28
C GLU A 507 21.29 11.45 -15.75
N ALA A 508 20.48 12.34 -16.33
CA ALA A 508 20.87 13.69 -16.69
C ALA A 508 19.72 14.67 -16.44
N GLY A 509 20.04 15.86 -15.95
CA GLY A 509 19.05 16.89 -15.56
C GLY A 509 18.93 17.05 -14.05
N ASP A 510 18.04 17.93 -13.63
CA ASP A 510 17.80 18.20 -12.21
C ASP A 510 16.85 17.17 -11.58
N PRO A 511 17.01 16.85 -10.28
CA PRO A 511 16.06 16.02 -9.54
C PRO A 511 14.64 16.60 -9.55
N VAL A 512 13.65 15.71 -9.68
CA VAL A 512 12.24 16.06 -9.55
C VAL A 512 11.73 15.65 -8.17
N VAL A 513 11.07 16.56 -7.47
CA VAL A 513 10.53 16.34 -6.13
C VAL A 513 9.01 16.36 -6.20
N LEU A 514 8.37 15.35 -5.62
CA LEU A 514 6.91 15.23 -5.57
C LEU A 514 6.43 14.70 -4.21
N GLN A 515 5.28 15.19 -3.75
CA GLN A 515 4.65 14.73 -2.51
C GLN A 515 3.70 13.57 -2.81
N LEU A 516 3.86 12.44 -2.13
CA LEU A 516 2.96 11.29 -2.24
C LEU A 516 1.77 11.45 -1.30
N LEU A 517 0.61 10.92 -1.69
CA LEU A 517 -0.66 11.10 -0.96
C LEU A 517 -1.32 9.74 -0.64
N ASP A 518 -2.01 9.69 0.50
CA ASP A 518 -2.85 8.56 0.94
C ASP A 518 -4.31 9.10 1.07
N ASN A 519 -4.94 9.37 -0.07
CA ASN A 519 -6.22 10.08 -0.18
C ASN A 519 -7.32 9.29 -0.92
N GLY A 520 -7.00 8.11 -1.46
CA GLY A 520 -7.83 7.22 -2.26
C GLY A 520 -8.20 7.77 -3.64
N ALA A 521 -7.35 8.62 -4.23
CA ALA A 521 -7.56 9.19 -5.55
C ALA A 521 -6.30 9.15 -6.42
N GLY A 522 -6.49 9.17 -7.73
CA GLY A 522 -5.39 9.13 -8.69
C GLY A 522 -4.62 7.81 -8.58
N ALA A 523 -3.31 7.92 -8.38
CA ALA A 523 -2.44 6.77 -8.16
C ALA A 523 -2.79 5.99 -6.88
N ASP A 524 -3.39 6.66 -5.89
CA ASP A 524 -3.75 6.03 -4.64
C ASP A 524 -5.12 5.34 -4.72
N VAL A 525 -5.10 4.03 -4.53
CA VAL A 525 -6.28 3.18 -4.73
C VAL A 525 -7.16 3.15 -3.49
N ILE A 526 -6.57 3.18 -2.28
CA ILE A 526 -7.27 2.97 -1.01
C ILE A 526 -6.88 4.06 -0.02
N LYS A 527 -7.85 4.92 0.30
CA LYS A 527 -7.66 5.97 1.29
C LYS A 527 -7.36 5.42 2.69
N ASN A 528 -6.39 6.05 3.35
CA ASN A 528 -5.96 5.81 4.73
C ASN A 528 -5.47 4.37 5.01
N ASP A 529 -4.80 3.75 4.04
CA ASP A 529 -4.23 2.41 4.22
C ASP A 529 -2.71 2.43 4.52
N GLY A 530 -2.11 3.62 4.61
CA GLY A 530 -0.68 3.82 4.88
C GLY A 530 0.20 3.71 3.63
N ILE A 531 -0.38 3.47 2.46
CA ILE A 531 0.32 3.46 1.18
C ILE A 531 0.14 4.82 0.52
N TYR A 532 1.21 5.60 0.52
CA TYR A 532 1.23 6.88 -0.15
C TYR A 532 1.69 6.67 -1.59
N SER A 533 0.98 7.25 -2.55
CA SER A 533 1.34 7.10 -3.95
C SER A 533 1.06 8.34 -4.79
N ARG A 534 1.67 8.38 -5.98
CA ARG A 534 1.52 9.45 -6.98
C ARG A 534 1.99 9.00 -8.35
N TYR A 535 1.40 9.55 -9.42
CA TYR A 535 1.93 9.40 -10.77
C TYR A 535 3.21 10.22 -10.98
N PHE A 536 4.17 9.64 -11.65
CA PHE A 536 5.37 10.30 -12.15
C PHE A 536 5.41 10.23 -13.67
N PHE A 537 5.37 11.39 -14.32
CA PHE A 537 5.33 11.54 -15.78
C PHE A 537 6.24 12.67 -16.30
N SER A 538 6.91 13.41 -15.41
CA SER A 538 7.86 14.46 -15.77
C SER A 538 9.23 13.86 -16.06
N PHE A 539 9.44 13.44 -17.31
CA PHE A 539 10.68 12.80 -17.77
C PHE A 539 11.58 13.81 -18.49
N PRO A 540 12.62 14.37 -17.85
CA PRO A 540 13.53 15.31 -18.51
C PRO A 540 14.35 14.68 -19.64
N VAL A 541 14.70 13.39 -19.52
CA VAL A 541 15.54 12.67 -20.50
C VAL A 541 15.17 11.20 -20.61
N SER A 542 15.52 10.56 -21.72
CA SER A 542 15.57 9.08 -21.76
C SER A 542 16.76 8.59 -20.93
N GLY A 543 16.59 7.50 -20.19
CA GLY A 543 17.66 6.95 -19.35
C GLY A 543 17.13 6.40 -18.04
N ARG A 544 18.04 6.26 -17.07
CA ARG A 544 17.74 5.69 -15.76
C ARG A 544 17.33 6.77 -14.75
N TYR A 545 16.47 6.36 -13.82
CA TYR A 545 15.94 7.20 -12.76
C TYR A 545 16.11 6.48 -11.43
N SER A 546 16.58 7.20 -10.42
CA SER A 546 16.70 6.70 -9.05
C SER A 546 15.62 7.31 -8.16
N LEU A 547 15.02 6.50 -7.28
CA LEU A 547 13.97 6.93 -6.38
C LEU A 547 14.46 6.93 -4.93
N THR A 548 14.17 7.99 -4.19
CA THR A 548 14.27 8.00 -2.73
C THR A 548 13.07 8.69 -2.12
N VAL A 549 12.57 8.14 -1.02
CA VAL A 549 11.45 8.68 -0.28
C VAL A 549 11.90 9.07 1.12
N ARG A 550 11.54 10.29 1.52
CA ARG A 550 11.68 10.78 2.89
C ARG A 550 10.32 10.95 3.51
N VAL A 551 10.17 10.42 4.72
CA VAL A 551 8.94 10.52 5.52
C VAL A 551 9.22 11.29 6.79
N ARG A 552 8.33 12.21 7.11
CA ARG A 552 8.30 12.95 8.37
C ARG A 552 6.89 12.98 8.91
N HIS A 553 6.76 12.82 10.22
CA HIS A 553 5.47 12.91 10.91
C HIS A 553 5.60 13.90 12.05
N SER A 554 4.85 15.00 12.00
CA SER A 554 4.92 16.05 13.02
C SER A 554 4.09 15.69 14.26
N PRO A 555 4.54 16.03 15.48
CA PRO A 555 3.75 15.86 16.69
C PRO A 555 2.52 16.78 16.70
N SER A 556 2.44 17.82 15.87
CA SER A 556 1.24 18.69 15.77
C SER A 556 0.02 17.98 15.17
N ILE A 557 0.20 16.78 14.63
CA ILE A 557 -0.86 16.00 14.00
C ILE A 557 -1.14 14.81 14.92
N SER A 558 -2.27 14.83 15.62
CA SER A 558 -2.73 13.69 16.43
C SER A 558 -3.10 12.54 15.50
N THR A 559 -2.30 11.47 15.51
CA THR A 559 -2.65 10.23 14.83
C THR A 559 -3.24 9.23 15.81
N LEU A 560 -4.28 8.52 15.37
CA LEU A 560 -4.78 7.35 16.08
C LEU A 560 -3.63 6.33 16.10
N ALA A 561 -2.99 6.14 17.26
CA ALA A 561 -1.81 5.28 17.39
C ALA A 561 -2.09 3.81 17.05
N HIS A 562 -3.38 3.46 17.00
CA HIS A 562 -3.91 2.15 16.67
C HIS A 562 -5.25 2.39 15.96
N SER A 563 -5.25 2.72 14.67
CA SER A 563 -6.42 2.34 13.87
C SER A 563 -6.42 0.81 13.97
N VAL A 564 -7.35 0.21 14.72
CA VAL A 564 -7.56 -1.23 14.56
C VAL A 564 -7.93 -1.36 13.09
N PRO A 565 -7.12 -1.98 12.22
CA PRO A 565 -7.65 -2.40 10.94
C PRO A 565 -8.73 -3.39 11.36
N GLY A 566 -10.01 -3.02 11.18
CA GLY A 566 -11.04 -4.05 11.24
C GLY A 566 -10.54 -5.14 10.31
N SER A 567 -10.36 -6.34 10.85
CA SER A 567 -9.73 -7.52 10.23
C SER A 567 -9.48 -7.36 8.72
N HIS A 568 -8.25 -7.59 8.25
CA HIS A 568 -8.00 -7.74 6.81
C HIS A 568 -8.75 -8.94 6.19
N ALA A 569 -9.44 -9.76 7.00
CA ALA A 569 -10.50 -10.60 6.48
C ALA A 569 -11.51 -9.72 5.74
N MET A 570 -11.79 -10.07 4.49
CA MET A 570 -12.80 -9.44 3.65
C MET A 570 -14.07 -9.19 4.49
N TYR A 571 -14.43 -7.92 4.72
CA TYR A 571 -15.69 -7.60 5.39
C TYR A 571 -16.80 -8.06 4.45
N VAL A 572 -17.46 -9.16 4.82
CA VAL A 572 -18.62 -9.68 4.11
C VAL A 572 -19.79 -8.79 4.47
N PRO A 573 -20.30 -7.93 3.56
CA PRO A 573 -21.35 -6.95 3.88
C PRO A 573 -22.68 -7.60 4.21
N GLY A 574 -22.85 -8.86 3.83
CA GLY A 574 -23.96 -9.71 4.15
C GLY A 574 -23.75 -11.11 3.59
N TYR A 575 -24.52 -12.07 4.08
CA TYR A 575 -24.53 -13.45 3.60
C TYR A 575 -25.95 -13.83 3.19
N ILE A 576 -26.07 -14.84 2.31
CA ILE A 576 -27.37 -15.35 1.90
C ILE A 576 -27.70 -16.52 2.80
N ALA A 577 -28.85 -16.47 3.48
CA ALA A 577 -29.39 -17.61 4.20
C ALA A 577 -30.86 -17.79 3.79
N ASN A 578 -31.23 -19.00 3.33
CA ASN A 578 -32.58 -19.33 2.86
C ASN A 578 -33.11 -18.32 1.81
N ASP A 579 -32.32 -18.03 0.78
CA ASP A 579 -32.63 -17.07 -0.30
C ASP A 579 -32.89 -15.62 0.15
N ASN A 580 -32.61 -15.28 1.41
CA ASN A 580 -32.69 -13.93 1.94
C ASN A 580 -31.29 -13.35 2.20
N ILE A 581 -31.08 -12.10 1.77
CA ILE A 581 -29.81 -11.37 2.00
C ILE A 581 -29.82 -10.83 3.43
N HIS A 582 -28.96 -11.39 4.28
CA HIS A 582 -28.71 -10.89 5.62
C HIS A 582 -27.52 -9.95 5.61
N MET A 583 -27.77 -8.65 5.72
CA MET A 583 -26.71 -7.64 5.82
C MET A 583 -26.03 -7.70 7.19
N ASN A 584 -24.71 -7.79 7.19
CA ASN A 584 -23.90 -7.61 8.39
C ASN A 584 -23.89 -6.11 8.76
N ALA A 585 -23.75 -5.84 10.06
CA ALA A 585 -23.65 -4.46 10.55
C ALA A 585 -22.46 -3.77 9.86
N PRO A 586 -22.64 -2.54 9.33
CA PRO A 586 -21.59 -1.81 8.63
C PRO A 586 -20.28 -1.89 9.40
N LYS A 587 -19.17 -2.14 8.70
CA LYS A 587 -17.83 -2.19 9.31
C LYS A 587 -17.68 -0.95 10.18
N GLN A 588 -17.78 -1.12 11.49
CA GLN A 588 -17.61 0.01 12.38
C GLN A 588 -16.15 0.44 12.23
N PRO A 589 -15.86 1.71 11.88
CA PRO A 589 -14.50 2.20 11.96
C PRO A 589 -14.08 1.97 13.40
N GLY A 590 -13.08 1.12 13.62
CA GLY A 590 -12.57 0.78 14.94
C GLY A 590 -11.94 2.02 15.58
N ARG A 591 -12.78 2.93 16.09
CA ARG A 591 -12.37 4.14 16.81
C ARG A 591 -12.10 3.79 18.27
N ARG A 592 -11.08 2.96 18.49
CA ARG A 592 -10.39 2.88 19.79
C ARG A 592 -8.89 2.88 19.55
N GLY A 593 -8.40 3.98 18.99
CA GLY A 593 -6.99 4.35 19.06
C GLY A 593 -6.84 5.41 20.15
N MET A 594 -5.85 5.24 21.01
CA MET A 594 -5.37 6.35 21.83
C MET A 594 -4.63 7.31 20.89
N GLU A 595 -4.97 8.59 20.88
CA GLU A 595 -4.18 9.60 20.19
C GLU A 595 -2.83 9.69 20.90
N VAL A 596 -1.76 9.34 20.19
CA VAL A 596 -0.41 9.53 20.72
C VAL A 596 0.24 10.61 19.88
N GLN A 597 0.69 11.66 20.56
CA GLN A 597 1.51 12.69 19.96
C GLN A 597 2.94 12.15 19.86
N TRP A 598 3.41 11.90 18.64
CA TRP A 598 4.77 11.42 18.40
C TRP A 598 5.31 11.95 17.07
N ASP A 599 6.64 12.08 17.03
CA ASP A 599 7.39 12.52 15.86
C ASP A 599 8.25 11.34 15.38
N PHE A 600 8.42 11.19 14.07
CA PHE A 600 9.45 10.33 13.52
C PHE A 600 9.89 10.81 12.15
N SER A 601 11.10 10.42 11.76
CA SER A 601 11.57 10.52 10.38
C SER A 601 12.22 9.22 9.93
N ARG A 602 12.01 8.87 8.65
CA ARG A 602 12.65 7.74 7.99
C ARG A 602 13.01 8.12 6.56
N VAL A 603 14.04 7.47 6.04
CA VAL A 603 14.44 7.54 4.63
C VAL A 603 14.45 6.11 4.06
N SER A 604 13.95 5.94 2.84
CA SER A 604 14.02 4.68 2.11
C SER A 604 14.37 4.94 0.65
N ALA A 605 15.36 4.22 0.11
CA ALA A 605 15.56 4.14 -1.32
C ALA A 605 14.45 3.28 -1.95
N GLY A 606 13.96 3.70 -3.12
CA GLY A 606 12.89 3.02 -3.86
C GLY A 606 13.36 2.22 -5.07
N GLY A 607 14.68 2.05 -5.21
CA GLY A 607 15.30 1.40 -6.36
C GLY A 607 15.46 2.34 -7.56
N SER A 608 15.54 1.75 -8.75
CA SER A 608 15.67 2.49 -10.01
C SER A 608 14.77 1.92 -11.11
N PHE A 609 14.41 2.77 -12.08
CA PHE A 609 13.66 2.38 -13.28
C PHE A 609 14.20 3.10 -14.51
N SER A 610 13.85 2.61 -15.70
CA SER A 610 14.30 3.19 -16.98
C SER A 610 13.15 3.76 -17.81
N VAL A 611 13.38 4.89 -18.47
CA VAL A 611 12.42 5.55 -19.35
C VAL A 611 13.01 5.64 -20.76
N GLN A 612 12.23 5.23 -21.75
CA GLN A 612 12.64 5.22 -23.17
C GLN A 612 11.84 6.22 -24.01
N ALA A 613 12.43 6.65 -25.12
CA ALA A 613 11.79 7.44 -26.18
C ALA A 613 11.24 8.81 -25.74
N VAL A 614 11.86 9.46 -24.75
CA VAL A 614 11.57 10.86 -24.40
C VAL A 614 11.98 11.76 -25.56
N PRO A 615 11.06 12.55 -26.16
CA PRO A 615 11.37 13.43 -27.28
C PRO A 615 12.42 14.49 -26.93
N ALA A 616 13.25 14.87 -27.89
CA ALA A 616 14.16 15.99 -27.74
C ALA A 616 13.41 17.32 -27.98
N GLY A 617 13.37 18.18 -26.97
CA GLY A 617 12.72 19.49 -27.05
C GLY A 617 11.24 19.48 -26.64
N PRO A 618 10.53 20.61 -26.76
CA PRO A 618 9.14 20.73 -26.36
C PRO A 618 8.24 19.85 -27.25
N HIS A 619 7.33 19.12 -26.62
CA HIS A 619 6.30 18.30 -27.27
C HIS A 619 4.92 18.80 -26.86
N PRO A 620 3.85 18.53 -27.64
CA PRO A 620 2.49 18.83 -27.20
C PRO A 620 2.16 18.06 -25.92
N ASP A 621 1.17 18.56 -25.19
CA ASP A 621 0.60 17.83 -24.07
C ASP A 621 -0.01 16.51 -24.55
N MET A 622 0.30 15.45 -23.80
CA MET A 622 -0.07 14.07 -24.09
C MET A 622 -0.58 13.35 -22.84
N PHE A 623 -0.75 14.06 -21.72
CA PHE A 623 -1.03 13.47 -20.42
C PHE A 623 -2.44 13.86 -19.92
N PRO A 624 -3.48 13.05 -20.19
CA PRO A 624 -4.81 13.41 -19.74
C PRO A 624 -4.96 13.34 -18.21
N PRO A 625 -6.00 13.98 -17.63
CA PRO A 625 -6.38 13.80 -16.24
C PRO A 625 -6.64 12.34 -15.88
N CYS A 626 -6.38 11.96 -14.62
CA CYS A 626 -6.60 10.59 -14.17
C CYS A 626 -8.10 10.25 -14.03
N LYS A 627 -8.40 8.94 -14.02
CA LYS A 627 -9.77 8.45 -13.81
C LYS A 627 -10.23 8.73 -12.38
N ILE A 628 -11.41 9.34 -12.25
CA ILE A 628 -12.11 9.45 -10.95
C ILE A 628 -12.65 8.07 -10.56
N THR A 629 -12.27 7.56 -9.39
CA THR A 629 -12.71 6.22 -8.92
C THR A 629 -13.62 6.24 -7.69
N ASN A 630 -13.87 7.43 -7.14
CA ASN A 630 -14.67 7.65 -5.93
C ASN A 630 -15.84 8.61 -6.16
N LEU A 631 -16.40 8.66 -7.38
CA LEU A 631 -17.62 9.40 -7.63
C LEU A 631 -18.78 8.79 -6.82
N GLU A 632 -19.37 9.61 -5.97
CA GLU A 632 -20.55 9.29 -5.17
C GLU A 632 -21.70 10.19 -5.59
N ALA A 633 -22.93 9.67 -5.49
CA ALA A 633 -24.13 10.42 -5.76
C ALA A 633 -25.17 10.16 -4.67
N ALA A 634 -25.79 11.22 -4.17
CA ALA A 634 -26.81 11.16 -3.15
C ALA A 634 -28.00 12.03 -3.55
N LYS A 635 -29.21 11.51 -3.33
CA LYS A 635 -30.45 12.29 -3.51
C LYS A 635 -30.68 13.16 -2.29
N VAL A 636 -30.88 14.45 -2.49
CA VAL A 636 -31.32 15.39 -1.45
C VAL A 636 -32.57 16.09 -1.96
N GLU A 637 -33.72 15.78 -1.36
CA GLU A 637 -35.03 16.26 -1.80
C GLU A 637 -35.34 15.87 -3.26
N ASP A 638 -35.30 16.84 -4.17
CA ASP A 638 -35.49 16.70 -5.61
C ASP A 638 -34.19 16.79 -6.42
N ASP A 639 -33.07 17.13 -5.76
CA ASP A 639 -31.77 17.31 -6.39
C ASP A 639 -30.84 16.11 -6.18
N VAL A 640 -29.81 16.03 -7.04
CA VAL A 640 -28.73 15.07 -6.93
C VAL A 640 -27.45 15.81 -6.58
N ILE A 641 -26.86 15.42 -5.46
CA ILE A 641 -25.54 15.89 -5.03
C ILE A 641 -24.52 14.84 -5.41
N LEU A 642 -23.55 15.24 -6.23
CA LEU A 642 -22.37 14.47 -6.58
C LEU A 642 -21.21 14.87 -5.66
N SER A 643 -20.35 13.92 -5.30
CA SER A 643 -19.08 14.19 -4.62
C SER A 643 -17.97 13.29 -5.15
N TRP A 644 -16.78 13.85 -5.33
CA TRP A 644 -15.60 13.12 -5.80
C TRP A 644 -14.32 13.81 -5.32
N THR A 645 -13.17 13.18 -5.57
CA THR A 645 -11.86 13.84 -5.43
C THR A 645 -11.42 14.39 -6.78
N ALA A 646 -11.09 15.68 -6.84
CA ALA A 646 -10.62 16.37 -8.04
C ALA A 646 -9.37 15.67 -8.62
N PRO A 647 -9.39 15.28 -9.91
CA PRO A 647 -8.18 14.87 -10.62
C PRO A 647 -7.31 16.10 -10.97
N GLY A 648 -6.15 15.85 -11.55
CA GLY A 648 -5.25 16.90 -12.03
C GLY A 648 -5.59 17.44 -13.41
N GLU A 649 -4.73 18.33 -13.86
CA GLU A 649 -4.56 18.66 -15.28
C GLU A 649 -3.95 17.45 -15.99
N ASP A 650 -2.80 17.00 -15.50
CA ASP A 650 -2.12 15.80 -15.97
C ASP A 650 -2.17 14.75 -14.85
N PHE A 651 -2.85 13.65 -15.09
CA PHE A 651 -3.11 12.61 -14.10
C PHE A 651 -3.68 13.15 -12.77
N ASP A 652 -2.89 13.11 -11.70
CA ASP A 652 -3.23 13.52 -10.34
C ASP A 652 -2.51 14.82 -9.90
N GLN A 653 -2.06 15.64 -10.86
CA GLN A 653 -1.33 16.87 -10.60
C GLN A 653 -1.86 18.06 -11.41
N GLY A 654 -1.80 19.27 -10.82
CA GLY A 654 -2.35 20.47 -11.43
C GLY A 654 -3.85 20.63 -11.18
N GLN A 655 -4.52 21.36 -12.06
CA GLN A 655 -5.94 21.68 -11.95
C GLN A 655 -6.62 21.43 -13.29
N ALA A 656 -7.67 20.61 -13.27
CA ALA A 656 -8.46 20.33 -14.46
C ALA A 656 -9.14 21.59 -15.01
N THR A 657 -9.47 21.59 -16.30
CA THR A 657 -10.15 22.72 -16.95
C THR A 657 -11.67 22.62 -16.81
N SER A 658 -12.24 21.43 -17.00
CA SER A 658 -13.69 21.24 -16.87
C SER A 658 -14.07 19.77 -16.66
N TYR A 659 -15.34 19.56 -16.31
CA TYR A 659 -15.95 18.24 -16.20
C TYR A 659 -17.08 18.05 -17.22
N GLU A 660 -17.08 16.88 -17.86
CA GLU A 660 -18.19 16.37 -18.66
C GLU A 660 -18.96 15.35 -17.82
N ILE A 661 -20.07 15.78 -17.22
CA ILE A 661 -20.94 14.91 -16.40
C ILE A 661 -22.12 14.46 -17.24
N ARG A 662 -22.38 13.15 -17.28
CA ARG A 662 -23.50 12.58 -18.01
C ARG A 662 -24.31 11.63 -17.15
N MET A 663 -25.60 11.51 -17.47
CA MET A 663 -26.50 10.60 -16.81
C MET A 663 -27.38 9.79 -17.77
N SER A 664 -27.85 8.63 -17.31
CA SER A 664 -28.76 7.77 -18.06
C SER A 664 -29.62 6.91 -17.13
N LYS A 665 -30.82 6.53 -17.60
CA LYS A 665 -31.60 5.44 -16.99
C LYS A 665 -31.05 4.05 -17.35
N SER A 666 -30.21 3.95 -18.39
CA SER A 666 -29.62 2.69 -18.85
C SER A 666 -28.16 2.57 -18.43
N LEU A 667 -27.86 1.56 -17.61
CA LEU A 667 -26.49 1.21 -17.23
C LEU A 667 -25.61 0.94 -18.46
N ARG A 668 -26.17 0.26 -19.46
CA ARG A 668 -25.45 -0.04 -20.71
C ARG A 668 -25.08 1.23 -21.46
N ARG A 669 -26.01 2.21 -21.56
CA ARG A 669 -25.74 3.47 -22.27
C ARG A 669 -24.64 4.27 -21.59
N ILE A 670 -24.64 4.40 -20.26
CA ILE A 670 -23.60 5.17 -19.57
C ILE A 670 -22.22 4.46 -19.59
N ARG A 671 -22.21 3.12 -19.62
CA ARG A 671 -20.99 2.30 -19.62
C ARG A 671 -20.35 2.19 -21.01
N ASP A 672 -21.16 1.86 -22.02
CA ASP A 672 -20.67 1.46 -23.35
C ASP A 672 -20.77 2.62 -24.37
N ASP A 673 -21.68 3.57 -24.17
CA ASP A 673 -21.98 4.67 -25.09
C ASP A 673 -22.04 6.03 -24.34
N PHE A 674 -21.05 6.32 -23.49
CA PHE A 674 -21.01 7.52 -22.64
C PHE A 674 -21.33 8.81 -23.42
N ASP A 675 -20.75 8.98 -24.61
CA ASP A 675 -20.94 10.16 -25.46
C ASP A 675 -22.37 10.32 -26.04
N LYS A 676 -23.26 9.33 -25.86
CA LYS A 676 -24.70 9.39 -26.18
C LYS A 676 -25.59 9.51 -24.94
N ALA A 677 -25.03 9.46 -23.73
CA ALA A 677 -25.77 9.69 -22.50
C ALA A 677 -26.13 11.19 -22.35
N ILE A 678 -27.08 11.50 -21.48
CA ILE A 678 -27.61 12.86 -21.36
C ILE A 678 -26.60 13.75 -20.66
N LEU A 679 -26.24 14.87 -21.27
CA LEU A 679 -25.28 15.83 -20.72
C LEU A 679 -25.93 16.66 -19.61
N VAL A 680 -25.27 16.71 -18.45
CA VAL A 680 -25.65 17.59 -17.34
C VAL A 680 -24.96 18.94 -17.54
N ASN A 681 -25.68 20.04 -17.32
CA ASN A 681 -25.09 21.37 -17.42
C ASN A 681 -24.06 21.59 -16.30
N THR A 682 -22.78 21.69 -16.66
CA THR A 682 -21.65 21.91 -15.75
C THR A 682 -21.08 23.33 -15.81
N SER A 683 -21.79 24.30 -16.38
CA SER A 683 -21.27 25.68 -16.57
C SER A 683 -20.94 26.42 -15.27
N GLU A 684 -21.52 26.00 -14.14
CA GLU A 684 -21.27 26.60 -12.81
C GLU A 684 -20.14 25.89 -12.04
N LEU A 685 -19.55 24.83 -12.60
CA LEU A 685 -18.55 24.01 -11.93
C LEU A 685 -17.15 24.45 -12.32
N ASP A 686 -16.39 24.99 -11.35
CA ASP A 686 -14.98 25.36 -11.51
C ASP A 686 -14.09 24.31 -10.81
N PRO A 687 -13.40 23.44 -11.58
CA PRO A 687 -12.56 22.40 -11.00
C PRO A 687 -11.50 22.97 -10.06
N GLN A 688 -11.25 22.29 -8.96
CA GLN A 688 -10.27 22.68 -7.96
C GLN A 688 -8.94 21.94 -8.18
N GLN A 689 -7.94 22.30 -7.37
CA GLN A 689 -6.63 21.63 -7.37
C GLN A 689 -6.78 20.11 -7.11
N ALA A 690 -5.94 19.32 -7.77
CA ALA A 690 -5.93 17.87 -7.62
C ALA A 690 -5.89 17.42 -6.15
N GLY A 691 -6.67 16.39 -5.81
CA GLY A 691 -6.75 15.83 -4.46
C GLY A 691 -7.73 16.53 -3.52
N THR A 692 -8.33 17.65 -3.93
CA THR A 692 -9.40 18.31 -3.17
C THR A 692 -10.73 17.57 -3.33
N ARG A 693 -11.56 17.57 -2.28
CA ARG A 693 -12.92 16.99 -2.37
C ARG A 693 -13.86 18.03 -2.95
N GLU A 694 -14.53 17.68 -4.04
CA GLU A 694 -15.51 18.52 -4.70
C GLU A 694 -16.94 17.99 -4.50
N THR A 695 -17.90 18.91 -4.65
CA THR A 695 -19.33 18.61 -4.63
C THR A 695 -20.06 19.44 -5.67
N PHE A 696 -21.01 18.83 -6.36
CA PHE A 696 -21.84 19.51 -7.36
C PHE A 696 -23.30 19.07 -7.24
N THR A 697 -24.23 20.00 -7.38
CA THR A 697 -25.66 19.73 -7.23
C THR A 697 -26.39 20.08 -8.51
N PHE A 698 -27.27 19.19 -8.98
CA PHE A 698 -28.12 19.45 -10.14
C PHE A 698 -29.50 18.82 -9.98
N SER A 699 -30.51 19.39 -10.65
CA SER A 699 -31.89 18.90 -10.64
C SER A 699 -32.15 17.97 -11.84
N PRO A 700 -32.47 16.68 -11.64
CA PRO A 700 -32.72 15.74 -12.74
C PRO A 700 -33.98 16.09 -13.55
N LYS A 701 -34.98 16.72 -12.91
CA LYS A 701 -36.30 17.01 -13.52
C LYS A 701 -36.22 17.89 -14.77
N LEU A 702 -35.28 18.84 -14.80
CA LEU A 702 -35.05 19.74 -15.94
C LEU A 702 -34.43 19.02 -17.16
N VAL A 703 -33.85 17.85 -16.94
CA VAL A 703 -33.11 17.08 -17.97
C VAL A 703 -33.91 15.86 -18.43
N THR A 704 -34.95 15.46 -17.68
CA THR A 704 -35.83 14.33 -17.99
C THR A 704 -36.97 14.65 -18.97
N ASP A 705 -37.25 15.92 -19.26
CA ASP A 705 -38.31 16.32 -20.21
C ASP A 705 -37.97 16.01 -21.68
N GLU A 706 -36.73 15.59 -21.98
CA GLU A 706 -36.28 15.09 -23.30
C GLU A 706 -36.34 13.56 -23.46
N LEU A 707 -36.91 12.84 -22.48
CA LEU A 707 -36.99 11.39 -22.52
C LEU A 707 -38.25 10.93 -23.26
N GLU A 708 -38.10 10.37 -24.47
CA GLU A 708 -39.14 9.52 -25.01
C GLU A 708 -39.36 8.30 -24.08
N PRO A 709 -40.62 8.00 -23.72
CA PRO A 709 -40.92 6.81 -22.93
C PRO A 709 -40.76 5.57 -23.82
N GLU A 710 -39.72 4.78 -23.59
CA GLU A 710 -39.77 3.37 -24.02
C GLU A 710 -40.88 2.70 -23.20
N SER A 711 -41.94 2.31 -23.91
CA SER A 711 -43.09 1.63 -23.36
C SER A 711 -42.72 0.21 -22.94
N ASP A 712 -42.84 -0.10 -21.65
CA ASP A 712 -43.56 -1.31 -21.24
C ASP A 712 -43.92 -1.26 -19.75
N GLY A 713 -45.20 -1.52 -19.46
CA GLY A 713 -45.68 -2.22 -18.27
C GLY A 713 -45.44 -1.62 -16.87
N GLU A 714 -46.48 -1.01 -16.31
CA GLU A 714 -46.76 -0.80 -14.88
C GLU A 714 -45.96 -1.63 -13.87
N MET A 715 -45.17 -0.96 -13.00
CA MET A 715 -45.14 -1.17 -11.55
C MET A 715 -44.27 -0.11 -10.87
N GLN A 716 -44.86 0.92 -10.27
CA GLN A 716 -44.26 1.87 -9.31
C GLN A 716 -42.71 1.84 -9.20
N GLU A 717 -42.02 2.25 -10.25
CA GLU A 717 -40.57 2.02 -10.34
C GLU A 717 -39.82 3.13 -9.60
N ASN A 718 -39.00 2.72 -8.63
CA ASN A 718 -37.86 3.52 -8.20
C ASN A 718 -37.03 3.84 -9.44
N HIS A 719 -37.07 5.08 -9.93
CA HIS A 719 -36.35 5.44 -11.14
C HIS A 719 -34.86 5.50 -10.81
N MET A 720 -34.13 4.45 -11.18
CA MET A 720 -32.67 4.41 -11.03
C MET A 720 -32.04 5.30 -12.09
N VAL A 721 -31.13 6.18 -11.67
CA VAL A 721 -30.33 7.02 -12.55
C VAL A 721 -28.87 6.72 -12.31
N TYR A 722 -28.17 6.44 -13.40
CA TYR A 722 -26.73 6.21 -13.43
C TYR A 722 -26.04 7.49 -13.86
N VAL A 723 -25.02 7.91 -13.10
CA VAL A 723 -24.23 9.11 -13.38
C VAL A 723 -22.77 8.71 -13.51
N ALA A 724 -22.09 9.25 -14.52
CA ALA A 724 -20.65 9.12 -14.67
C ALA A 724 -20.08 10.42 -15.25
N MET A 725 -18.76 10.58 -15.15
CA MET A 725 -18.11 11.81 -15.61
C MET A 725 -16.75 11.54 -16.25
N ARG A 726 -16.29 12.52 -17.04
CA ARG A 726 -14.91 12.65 -17.53
C ARG A 726 -14.38 14.03 -17.18
N THR A 727 -13.07 14.14 -17.10
CA THR A 727 -12.35 15.39 -16.86
C THR A 727 -11.59 15.78 -18.11
N LEU A 728 -11.56 17.08 -18.39
CA LEU A 728 -10.82 17.67 -19.49
C LEU A 728 -9.68 18.57 -18.96
N ASP A 729 -8.53 18.49 -19.60
CA ASP A 729 -7.41 19.41 -19.39
C ASP A 729 -7.48 20.65 -20.32
N HIS A 730 -6.45 21.50 -20.26
CA HIS A 730 -6.34 22.71 -21.07
C HIS A 730 -6.16 22.41 -22.57
N SER A 731 -5.60 21.24 -22.89
CA SER A 731 -5.38 20.73 -24.25
C SER A 731 -6.57 19.93 -24.77
N SER A 732 -7.68 19.89 -24.02
CA SER A 732 -8.89 19.11 -24.31
C SER A 732 -8.69 17.60 -24.38
N LEU A 733 -7.62 17.05 -23.78
CA LEU A 733 -7.53 15.60 -23.59
C LEU A 733 -8.51 15.19 -22.50
N LYS A 734 -9.08 13.99 -22.66
CA LYS A 734 -10.14 13.48 -21.80
C LYS A 734 -9.62 12.35 -20.94
N SER A 735 -9.95 12.39 -19.65
CA SER A 735 -9.78 11.24 -18.77
C SER A 735 -10.60 10.05 -19.24
N ALA A 736 -10.26 8.86 -18.75
CA ALA A 736 -11.20 7.73 -18.78
C ALA A 736 -12.49 8.09 -18.00
N VAL A 737 -13.60 7.44 -18.36
CA VAL A 737 -14.88 7.59 -17.64
C VAL A 737 -14.70 7.15 -16.19
N SER A 738 -15.27 7.90 -15.25
CA SER A 738 -15.26 7.61 -13.82
C SER A 738 -15.89 6.25 -13.48
N ASN A 739 -15.84 5.85 -12.20
CA ASN A 739 -16.81 4.87 -11.71
C ASN A 739 -18.24 5.42 -11.90
N ILE A 740 -19.21 4.51 -12.06
CA ILE A 740 -20.62 4.88 -12.24
C ILE A 740 -21.27 4.99 -10.86
N ALA A 741 -21.85 6.16 -10.56
CA ALA A 741 -22.62 6.40 -9.36
C ALA A 741 -24.10 6.13 -9.61
N LEU A 742 -24.77 5.51 -8.64
CA LEU A 742 -26.17 5.10 -8.72
C LEU A 742 -27.02 5.96 -7.78
N VAL A 743 -28.11 6.52 -8.30
CA VAL A 743 -29.10 7.27 -7.51
C VAL A 743 -30.48 6.66 -7.69
N SER A 744 -31.17 6.38 -6.59
CA SER A 744 -32.57 5.99 -6.62
C SER A 744 -33.45 7.23 -6.46
N LEU A 745 -34.14 7.63 -7.52
CA LEU A 745 -35.13 8.70 -7.49
C LEU A 745 -36.48 8.12 -7.06
N SER A 746 -36.66 7.91 -5.76
CA SER A 746 -38.00 7.63 -5.23
C SER A 746 -38.85 8.89 -5.37
N THR A 747 -39.93 8.83 -6.14
CA THR A 747 -41.03 9.77 -5.96
C THR A 747 -41.68 9.43 -4.62
N PRO A 748 -41.95 10.41 -3.72
CA PRO A 748 -42.83 10.13 -2.60
C PRO A 748 -44.13 9.55 -3.19
N PRO A 749 -44.72 8.50 -2.60
CA PRO A 749 -46.00 8.02 -3.07
C PRO A 749 -46.90 9.25 -3.14
N SER A 750 -47.42 9.53 -4.33
CA SER A 750 -48.47 10.53 -4.48
C SER A 750 -49.46 10.21 -3.40
N SER A 751 -49.51 11.03 -2.37
CA SER A 751 -50.61 11.02 -1.44
C SER A 751 -51.77 11.52 -2.28
N ALA A 752 -52.38 10.61 -3.06
CA ALA A 752 -53.80 10.69 -3.31
C ALA A 752 -54.38 11.04 -1.94
N PRO A 753 -55.09 12.16 -1.79
CA PRO A 753 -55.58 12.58 -0.49
C PRO A 753 -56.26 11.37 0.11
N ALA A 754 -55.84 10.97 1.31
CA ALA A 754 -56.45 9.87 2.05
C ALA A 754 -57.88 10.29 2.42
N LEU A 755 -58.75 10.36 1.42
CA LEU A 755 -60.14 10.74 1.48
C LEU A 755 -60.94 9.43 1.53
N SER A 756 -60.54 8.49 2.40
CA SER A 756 -61.10 7.14 2.35
C SER A 756 -61.31 6.42 3.69
N ARG A 757 -61.10 7.07 4.84
CA ARG A 757 -61.63 6.54 6.11
C ARG A 757 -62.20 7.59 7.04
N ASP A 758 -61.45 8.66 7.30
CA ASP A 758 -61.88 9.64 8.31
C ASP A 758 -63.07 10.48 7.85
N TYR A 759 -63.21 10.77 6.55
CA TYR A 759 -64.40 11.44 6.00
C TYR A 759 -65.65 10.54 6.03
N LEU A 760 -65.49 9.23 5.80
CA LEU A 760 -66.57 8.24 5.90
C LEU A 760 -67.00 8.01 7.34
N VAL A 761 -66.05 7.95 8.27
CA VAL A 761 -66.31 7.86 9.72
C VAL A 761 -66.99 9.15 10.20
N LEU A 762 -66.53 10.34 9.79
CA LEU A 762 -67.13 11.62 10.16
C LEU A 762 -68.56 11.77 9.61
N LYS A 763 -68.80 11.36 8.35
CA LYS A 763 -70.17 11.29 7.79
C LYS A 763 -71.04 10.31 8.57
N GLY A 764 -70.52 9.14 8.92
CA GLY A 764 -71.23 8.14 9.72
C GLY A 764 -71.61 8.66 11.11
N VAL A 765 -70.67 9.33 11.79
CA VAL A 765 -70.90 9.94 13.11
C VAL A 765 -71.93 11.08 13.03
N LEU A 766 -71.85 11.94 12.02
CA LEU A 766 -72.82 13.03 11.84
C LEU A 766 -74.24 12.51 11.55
N ILE A 767 -74.38 11.45 10.76
CA ILE A 767 -75.67 10.79 10.51
C ILE A 767 -76.21 10.16 11.79
N ALA A 768 -75.36 9.48 12.59
CA ALA A 768 -75.77 8.88 13.85
C ALA A 768 -76.22 9.93 14.88
N VAL A 769 -75.50 11.04 15.01
CA VAL A 769 -75.89 12.16 15.90
C VAL A 769 -77.19 12.81 15.42
N GLY A 770 -77.37 12.98 14.11
CA GLY A 770 -78.63 13.43 13.51
C GLY A 770 -79.82 12.51 13.85
N LEU A 771 -79.64 11.20 13.76
CA LEU A 771 -80.69 10.24 14.12
C LEU A 771 -81.00 10.23 15.62
N ILE A 772 -79.97 10.33 16.48
CA ILE A 772 -80.16 10.38 17.95
C ILE A 772 -80.92 11.66 18.34
N THR A 773 -80.59 12.80 17.76
CA THR A 773 -81.29 14.06 18.02
C THR A 773 -82.75 14.03 17.57
N ILE A 774 -83.05 13.41 16.43
CA ILE A 774 -84.43 13.20 15.97
C ILE A 774 -85.18 12.26 16.92
N ILE A 775 -84.58 11.15 17.36
CA ILE A 775 -85.18 10.22 18.32
C ILE A 775 -85.46 10.93 19.66
N CYS A 776 -84.50 11.73 20.16
CA CYS A 776 -84.70 12.54 21.36
C CYS A 776 -85.85 13.54 21.19
N LEU A 777 -85.97 14.21 20.04
CA LEU A 777 -87.09 15.12 19.75
C LEU A 777 -88.43 14.37 19.69
N ILE A 778 -88.47 13.17 19.11
CA ILE A 778 -89.67 12.33 19.10
C ILE A 778 -90.04 11.89 20.52
N ILE A 779 -89.07 11.51 21.36
CA ILE A 779 -89.31 11.16 22.77
C ILE A 779 -89.81 12.36 23.55
N VAL A 780 -89.25 13.55 23.34
CA VAL A 780 -89.71 14.79 23.98
C VAL A 780 -91.12 15.14 23.51
N ALA A 781 -91.42 15.04 22.21
CA ALA A 781 -92.76 15.27 21.66
C ALA A 781 -93.77 14.22 22.16
N ALA A 782 -93.38 12.95 22.25
CA ALA A 782 -94.19 11.88 22.83
C ALA A 782 -94.43 12.12 24.33
N HIS A 783 -93.41 12.55 25.08
CA HIS A 783 -93.56 12.91 26.48
C HIS A 783 -94.45 14.14 26.66
N TRP A 784 -94.33 15.14 25.79
CA TRP A 784 -95.13 16.35 25.82
C TRP A 784 -96.60 16.05 25.49
N THR A 785 -96.87 15.20 24.49
CA THR A 785 -98.22 14.75 24.14
C THR A 785 -98.84 13.84 25.20
N LEU A 786 -98.07 12.95 25.83
CA LEU A 786 -98.52 12.16 26.99
C LEU A 786 -98.81 13.02 28.22
N ASN A 787 -97.98 14.04 28.50
CA ASN A 787 -98.26 14.98 29.59
C ASN A 787 -99.45 15.89 29.28
N ARG A 788 -99.69 16.24 28.01
CA ARG A 788 -100.88 16.98 27.59
C ARG A 788 -102.15 16.12 27.74
N LYS A 789 -102.08 14.82 27.41
CA LYS A 789 -103.18 13.86 27.67
C LYS A 789 -103.41 13.61 29.17
N LYS A 790 -102.35 13.49 29.99
CA LYS A 790 -102.48 13.42 31.46
C LYS A 790 -103.07 14.71 32.06
N ARG A 791 -102.75 15.90 31.52
CA ARG A 791 -103.36 17.17 31.93
C ARG A 791 -104.81 17.34 31.44
N ALA A 792 -105.20 16.71 30.33
CA ALA A 792 -106.58 16.66 29.86
C ALA A 792 -107.44 15.70 30.72
N LEU A 793 -106.93 14.50 31.04
CA LEU A 793 -107.59 13.53 31.94
C LEU A 793 -107.67 13.99 33.41
N LYS A 794 -106.77 14.89 33.86
CA LYS A 794 -106.87 15.53 35.18
C LYS A 794 -107.83 16.73 35.22
N LYS A 795 -108.26 17.24 34.05
CA LYS A 795 -109.30 18.28 33.92
C LYS A 795 -110.72 17.69 33.80
N GLU A 796 -110.86 16.40 33.50
CA GLU A 796 -112.15 15.70 33.41
C GLU A 796 -112.58 15.03 34.73
N ASN A 797 -111.64 14.83 35.68
CA ASN A 797 -111.91 14.35 37.04
C ASN A 797 -111.92 15.46 38.12
N GLY A 798 -111.98 16.73 37.71
CA GLY A 798 -112.08 17.90 38.60
C GLY A 798 -113.42 18.66 38.51
N SER A 799 -114.35 18.22 37.66
CA SER A 799 -115.70 18.79 37.48
C SER A 799 -116.82 17.87 37.99
N LYS A 800 -116.51 17.14 39.08
CA LYS A 800 -117.47 16.51 40.00
C LYS A 800 -117.02 16.78 41.44
N LEU A 801 -116.96 18.06 41.82
CA LEU A 801 -117.17 18.56 43.18
C LEU A 801 -117.05 20.09 43.12
N LEU A 802 -118.20 20.73 43.32
CA LEU A 802 -118.57 22.15 43.20
C LEU A 802 -118.91 22.64 41.80
#